data_AF-A0A3D3I812-F1
#
_entry.id   AF-A0A3D3I812-F1
#
_cell.length_a   1.000
_cell.length_b   1.000
_cell.length_c   1.000
_cell.angle_alpha   90.00
_cell.angle_beta   90.00
_cell.angle_gamma   90.00
#
_symmetry.space_group_name_H-M   'P 1'
#
loop_
_entity.id
_entity.type
_entity.pdbx_description
1 polymer ?
#
loop_
_entity_poly.entity_id
_entity_poly.type
_entity_poly.pdbx_seq_one_letter_code
_entity_poly.pdbx_strand_id
1 'polypeptide(L)'
;MRILFIFFALITGITHAQKSKTQAKAVDDLVARLSAVRLPSQPTRLAIVPFISSSPSSDAKNTFGEYLTELVIGKIDQDANQFKLFERSRLDAIFKENELMLSGMMNPSEAIRIGQLLPIDALFSGTYTKLKSYVDISGRLIDVTTGEILTTYTGRIKMTGNIKTLFPDNPIVSSNVRENVPVNNTTNVNVTTTTPQTEEEACKIRVNEFKLMLTDFSTPEKVDAIANEAMKTPFDNICGKLHYEAMYAFNRYKVQHEPYRSFLLTTLDKIALPSQDDRSLTIIEFLTKDHDLNAKEWTVVLNAISRTEHGVYRYLHSALERTDIPTGTNRIDAYFQLVKQQKLGLPQPTTYDHAFYQMMQGLGKNQELLLYTYERYSEQLEAVPQYSVNNHLLYLNRMYEAEANPETKTKVLRWIARYFQKYESDKSGDKLYEFAYKYRLRENNNNNKSIALENEETAKKFPESDLKLLIQLCNDKFAAYAIQTPYVSQLEDRINFCVKYGIAVPGVIPTMAEAELVLKGNDLKEQERVIKLLVQMGTKPKPLENTLIQLFDKRSLEDKELLISIQAYAMEVLGNVRTTNTKAINYMVSKVMSYNYKESDKAQEAISKIGKAAVDPLITALKATTIHDGGLRYKLVVLLGKNGKEARAAEPVLLKIQKESTNKDIQYAIEAALQAIRG
;
A
#
# COMPACT_ATOMS: atom_id res chain seq x y z
N MET A 1 38.81 -47.18 8.27
CA MET A 1 38.40 -47.13 9.69
C MET A 1 38.26 -45.68 10.11
N ARG A 2 37.03 -45.19 10.23
CA ARG A 2 36.52 -44.13 11.12
C ARG A 2 35.08 -43.81 10.68
N ILE A 3 34.14 -44.38 11.41
CA ILE A 3 32.69 -44.25 11.22
C ILE A 3 32.25 -42.97 11.92
N LEU A 4 31.60 -42.07 11.19
CA LEU A 4 31.06 -40.81 11.68
C LEU A 4 29.64 -41.08 12.23
N PHE A 5 29.47 -40.99 13.54
CA PHE A 5 28.15 -41.07 14.19
C PHE A 5 27.41 -39.73 14.02
N ILE A 6 26.29 -39.76 13.31
CA ILE A 6 25.32 -38.65 13.25
C ILE A 6 24.45 -38.73 14.51
N PHE A 7 24.57 -37.74 15.39
CA PHE A 7 23.71 -37.57 16.56
C PHE A 7 22.37 -36.97 16.10
N PHE A 8 21.32 -37.79 16.08
CA PHE A 8 19.95 -37.36 15.84
C PHE A 8 19.40 -36.79 17.16
N ALA A 9 19.40 -35.46 17.31
CA ALA A 9 18.76 -34.80 18.44
C ALA A 9 17.23 -34.87 18.26
N LEU A 10 16.60 -35.86 18.90
CA LEU A 10 15.15 -35.87 19.12
C LEU A 10 14.77 -34.66 19.98
N ILE A 11 14.21 -33.62 19.34
CA ILE A 11 13.45 -32.59 20.04
C ILE A 11 12.12 -33.21 20.42
N THR A 12 12.04 -33.79 21.61
CA THR A 12 10.76 -34.10 22.24
C THR A 12 10.10 -32.78 22.64
N GLY A 13 9.14 -32.34 21.83
CA GLY A 13 8.22 -31.25 22.19
C GLY A 13 7.36 -31.68 23.37
N ILE A 14 7.88 -31.56 24.59
CA ILE A 14 7.05 -31.60 25.79
C ILE A 14 6.25 -30.30 25.76
N THR A 15 5.01 -30.38 25.28
CA THR A 15 3.99 -29.35 25.52
C THR A 15 3.75 -29.28 27.03
N HIS A 16 4.57 -28.49 27.72
CA HIS A 16 4.32 -28.16 29.11
C HIS A 16 2.98 -27.42 29.15
N ALA A 17 1.98 -28.05 29.76
CA ALA A 17 0.76 -27.36 30.14
C ALA A 17 1.16 -26.12 30.95
N GLN A 18 0.98 -24.93 30.38
CA GLN A 18 1.40 -23.68 31.01
C GLN A 18 0.67 -23.53 32.34
N LYS A 19 1.40 -23.67 33.46
CA LYS A 19 0.84 -23.49 34.80
C LYS A 19 0.47 -22.02 34.98
N SER A 20 -0.68 -21.74 35.59
CA SER A 20 -1.06 -20.37 35.94
C SER A 20 -0.11 -19.80 36.99
N LYS A 21 0.35 -18.58 36.75
CA LYS A 21 1.34 -17.85 37.57
C LYS A 21 0.64 -16.72 38.34
N THR A 22 1.32 -16.10 39.29
CA THR A 22 0.84 -14.86 39.92
C THR A 22 0.80 -13.73 38.88
N GLN A 23 -0.03 -12.69 39.09
CA GLN A 23 -0.07 -11.56 38.16
C GLN A 23 1.29 -10.89 37.97
N ALA A 24 2.05 -10.71 39.07
CA ALA A 24 3.38 -10.10 39.02
C ALA A 24 4.34 -10.92 38.14
N LYS A 25 4.41 -12.24 38.35
CA LYS A 25 5.31 -13.10 37.58
C LYS A 25 4.92 -13.18 36.10
N ALA A 26 3.62 -13.15 35.80
CA ALA A 26 3.14 -13.14 34.42
C ALA A 26 3.49 -11.84 33.68
N VAL A 27 3.45 -10.69 34.36
CA VAL A 27 3.87 -9.39 33.82
C VAL A 27 5.39 -9.33 33.69
N ASP A 28 6.16 -9.80 34.67
CA ASP A 28 7.63 -9.85 34.59
C ASP A 28 8.10 -10.69 33.39
N ASP A 29 7.48 -11.86 33.17
CA ASP A 29 7.81 -12.73 32.04
C ASP A 29 7.43 -12.09 30.68
N LEU A 30 6.34 -11.30 30.66
CA LEU A 30 5.91 -10.55 29.48
C LEU A 30 6.92 -9.46 29.15
N VAL A 31 7.25 -8.61 30.13
CA VAL A 31 8.17 -7.49 29.95
C VAL A 31 9.56 -7.99 29.59
N ALA A 32 10.08 -9.02 30.27
CA ALA A 32 11.37 -9.63 29.90
C ALA A 32 11.39 -10.11 28.45
N ARG A 33 10.25 -10.59 27.93
CA ARG A 33 10.14 -11.03 26.54
C ARG A 33 10.06 -9.87 25.55
N LEU A 34 9.46 -8.74 25.93
CA LEU A 34 9.49 -7.51 25.15
C LEU A 34 10.90 -6.93 25.13
N SER A 35 11.55 -6.82 26.29
CA SER A 35 12.93 -6.34 26.46
C SER A 35 13.98 -7.27 25.81
N ALA A 36 13.64 -8.49 25.40
CA ALA A 36 14.54 -9.33 24.61
C ALA A 36 14.61 -8.89 23.13
N VAL A 37 13.66 -8.10 22.64
CA VAL A 37 13.58 -7.67 21.24
C VAL A 37 14.50 -6.47 21.01
N ARG A 38 15.39 -6.60 20.01
CA ARG A 38 16.29 -5.53 19.55
C ARG A 38 15.71 -4.92 18.27
N LEU A 39 15.30 -3.66 18.33
CA LEU A 39 14.87 -2.89 17.15
C LEU A 39 15.99 -1.96 16.65
N PRO A 40 15.95 -1.55 15.37
CA PRO A 40 16.97 -0.70 14.77
C PRO A 40 17.13 0.67 15.45
N SER A 41 16.05 1.24 15.99
CA SER A 41 16.08 2.48 16.79
C SER A 41 16.17 2.16 18.29
N GLN A 42 17.13 2.76 19.00
CA GLN A 42 17.19 2.72 20.46
C GLN A 42 17.36 4.14 21.05
N PRO A 43 16.60 4.51 22.09
CA PRO A 43 15.50 3.73 22.70
C PRO A 43 14.28 3.64 21.77
N THR A 44 13.64 2.47 21.70
CA THR A 44 12.46 2.22 20.87
C THR A 44 11.28 3.05 21.39
N ARG A 45 10.67 3.88 20.54
CA ARG A 45 9.43 4.60 20.91
C ARG A 45 8.25 3.63 20.92
N LEU A 46 7.81 3.23 22.10
CA LEU A 46 6.82 2.17 22.29
C LEU A 46 5.46 2.75 22.68
N ALA A 47 4.43 2.45 21.88
CA ALA A 47 3.04 2.62 22.27
C ALA A 47 2.50 1.33 22.92
N ILE A 48 1.76 1.46 24.01
CA ILE A 48 1.07 0.34 24.66
C ILE A 48 -0.43 0.62 24.60
N VAL A 49 -1.15 -0.27 23.94
CA VAL A 49 -2.61 -0.20 23.79
C VAL A 49 -3.26 -0.97 24.95
N PRO A 50 -4.40 -0.49 25.49
CA PRO A 50 -5.18 -1.24 26.48
C PRO A 50 -5.40 -2.69 26.06
N PHE A 51 -5.14 -3.61 26.98
CA PHE A 51 -5.55 -5.00 26.81
C PHE A 51 -7.06 -5.06 26.73
N ILE A 52 -7.60 -5.80 25.77
CA ILE A 52 -9.05 -5.92 25.59
C ILE A 52 -9.55 -7.36 25.83
N SER A 53 -10.80 -7.49 26.25
CA SER A 53 -11.39 -8.82 26.42
C SER A 53 -11.66 -9.50 25.07
N SER A 54 -11.29 -10.77 24.96
CA SER A 54 -11.63 -11.64 23.81
C SER A 54 -13.11 -12.07 23.84
N SER A 55 -13.83 -11.79 24.93
CA SER A 55 -15.26 -12.06 25.08
C SER A 55 -15.94 -10.86 25.78
N PRO A 56 -16.60 -9.95 25.03
CA PRO A 56 -17.12 -8.68 25.54
C PRO A 56 -18.06 -8.79 26.75
N SER A 57 -18.71 -9.94 26.95
CA SER A 57 -19.62 -10.20 28.08
C SER A 57 -18.93 -10.46 29.43
N SER A 58 -17.61 -10.63 29.45
CA SER A 58 -16.86 -11.04 30.64
C SER A 58 -16.27 -9.88 31.46
N ASP A 59 -16.21 -8.67 30.87
CA ASP A 59 -15.75 -7.41 31.48
C ASP A 59 -16.21 -6.21 30.65
N ALA A 60 -17.47 -5.80 30.82
CA ALA A 60 -18.11 -4.78 29.98
C ALA A 60 -17.45 -3.39 30.07
N LYS A 61 -16.65 -3.12 31.11
CA LYS A 61 -15.92 -1.86 31.30
C LYS A 61 -14.40 -2.01 31.07
N ASN A 62 -13.94 -3.17 30.60
CA ASN A 62 -12.53 -3.49 30.38
C ASN A 62 -11.61 -3.23 31.61
N THR A 63 -12.14 -3.37 32.83
CA THR A 63 -11.43 -2.99 34.07
C THR A 63 -10.17 -3.84 34.30
N PHE A 64 -10.21 -5.14 34.00
CA PHE A 64 -9.03 -5.98 34.09
C PHE A 64 -7.98 -5.63 33.03
N GLY A 65 -8.42 -5.30 31.82
CA GLY A 65 -7.56 -4.89 30.72
C GLY A 65 -6.77 -3.63 31.04
N GLU A 66 -7.46 -2.62 31.59
CA GLU A 66 -6.86 -1.38 32.09
C GLU A 66 -5.81 -1.64 33.17
N TYR A 67 -6.18 -2.41 34.20
CA TYR A 67 -5.26 -2.79 35.27
C TYR A 67 -4.00 -3.49 34.75
N LEU A 68 -4.15 -4.45 33.82
CA LEU A 68 -3.01 -5.18 33.26
C LEU A 68 -2.10 -4.27 32.44
N THR A 69 -2.68 -3.32 31.71
CA THR A 69 -1.95 -2.34 30.89
C THR A 69 -1.08 -1.45 31.77
N GLU A 70 -1.62 -0.92 32.86
CA GLU A 70 -0.87 -0.10 33.82
C GLU A 70 0.28 -0.87 34.48
N LEU A 71 0.09 -2.15 34.79
CA LEU A 71 1.17 -2.99 35.31
C LEU A 71 2.31 -3.18 34.31
N VAL A 72 1.99 -3.36 33.03
CA VAL A 72 2.98 -3.51 31.96
C VAL A 72 3.73 -2.20 31.74
N ILE A 73 3.02 -1.07 31.70
CA ILE A 73 3.60 0.29 31.60
C ILE A 73 4.58 0.53 32.75
N GLY A 74 4.13 0.36 33.99
CA GLY A 74 4.96 0.61 35.18
C GLY A 74 6.20 -0.28 35.30
N LYS A 75 6.19 -1.45 34.64
CA LYS A 75 7.34 -2.35 34.58
C LYS A 75 8.29 -2.04 33.42
N ILE A 76 7.77 -1.62 32.28
CA ILE A 76 8.60 -1.21 31.13
C ILE A 76 9.33 0.12 31.40
N ASP A 77 8.72 1.02 32.17
CA ASP A 77 9.37 2.29 32.55
C ASP A 77 10.69 2.09 33.32
N GLN A 78 10.88 0.93 33.94
CA GLN A 78 12.13 0.54 34.62
C GLN A 78 13.26 0.20 33.62
N ASP A 79 12.94 -0.03 32.34
CA ASP A 79 13.86 -0.34 31.24
C ASP A 79 13.99 0.86 30.26
N ALA A 80 14.05 2.09 30.76
CA ALA A 80 14.07 3.33 29.97
C ALA A 80 15.21 3.44 28.92
N ASN A 81 16.28 2.65 29.06
CA ASN A 81 17.37 2.58 28.08
C ASN A 81 16.98 1.83 26.80
N GLN A 82 15.96 0.98 26.86
CA GLN A 82 15.50 0.17 25.72
C GLN A 82 14.20 0.69 25.12
N PHE A 83 13.28 1.17 25.97
CA PHE A 83 11.99 1.69 25.55
C PHE A 83 11.79 3.13 26.02
N LYS A 84 11.34 3.97 25.09
CA LYS A 84 10.78 5.29 25.39
C LYS A 84 9.27 5.20 25.23
N LEU A 85 8.54 5.18 26.35
CA LEU A 85 7.09 5.06 26.32
C LEU A 85 6.44 6.30 25.68
N PHE A 86 5.49 6.05 24.80
CA PHE A 86 4.68 7.09 24.18
C PHE A 86 3.46 7.41 25.05
N GLU A 87 3.11 8.70 25.16
CA GLU A 87 2.04 9.15 26.04
C GLU A 87 0.68 8.52 25.68
N ARG A 88 0.06 7.90 26.68
CA ARG A 88 -1.23 7.21 26.55
C ARG A 88 -2.36 8.13 26.11
N SER A 89 -2.44 9.34 26.65
CA SER A 89 -3.46 10.34 26.28
C SER A 89 -3.45 10.67 24.78
N ARG A 90 -2.26 10.70 24.15
CA ARG A 90 -2.11 10.92 22.71
C ARG A 90 -2.56 9.71 21.90
N LEU A 91 -2.38 8.49 22.41
CA LEU A 91 -2.89 7.28 21.78
C LEU A 91 -4.41 7.23 21.84
N ASP A 92 -4.99 7.52 23.02
CA ASP A 92 -6.43 7.49 23.25
C ASP A 92 -7.17 8.51 22.36
N ALA A 93 -6.60 9.70 22.13
CA ALA A 93 -7.10 10.66 21.16
C ALA A 93 -7.17 10.05 19.74
N ILE A 94 -6.04 9.54 19.23
CA ILE A 94 -5.98 8.93 17.88
C ILE A 94 -6.97 7.77 17.71
N PHE A 95 -7.15 6.96 18.75
CA PHE A 95 -8.08 5.83 18.73
C PHE A 95 -9.55 6.25 18.73
N LYS A 96 -9.93 7.25 19.54
CA LYS A 96 -11.28 7.85 19.55
C LYS A 96 -11.65 8.42 18.17
N GLU A 97 -10.66 8.90 17.43
CA GLU A 97 -10.84 9.67 16.19
C GLU A 97 -10.89 8.82 14.92
N ASN A 98 -10.50 7.54 14.96
CA ASN A 98 -10.44 6.69 13.77
C ASN A 98 -11.30 5.41 13.88
N GLU A 99 -12.08 5.24 14.95
CA GLU A 99 -12.87 4.01 15.23
C GLU A 99 -12.02 2.71 15.23
N LEU A 100 -10.70 2.82 15.38
CA LEU A 100 -9.74 1.71 15.23
C LEU A 100 -9.72 0.74 16.44
N MET A 101 -10.49 1.02 17.48
CA MET A 101 -10.61 0.18 18.68
C MET A 101 -11.81 -0.78 18.64
N LEU A 102 -12.62 -0.76 17.58
CA LEU A 102 -13.90 -1.49 17.56
C LEU A 102 -13.79 -3.01 17.34
N SER A 103 -12.59 -3.56 17.15
CA SER A 103 -12.43 -5.01 16.97
C SER A 103 -11.14 -5.56 17.54
N GLY A 104 -11.25 -6.35 18.62
CA GLY A 104 -10.31 -7.42 18.88
C GLY A 104 -8.83 -7.02 18.98
N MET A 105 -7.94 -7.99 18.75
CA MET A 105 -6.50 -7.78 18.77
C MET A 105 -6.09 -6.91 17.57
N MET A 106 -5.30 -5.85 17.82
CA MET A 106 -4.77 -4.96 16.78
C MET A 106 -4.11 -5.76 15.65
N ASN A 107 -4.52 -5.52 14.41
CA ASN A 107 -3.94 -6.20 13.25
C ASN A 107 -2.75 -5.41 12.65
N PRO A 108 -1.87 -6.06 11.87
CA PRO A 108 -0.72 -5.41 11.22
C PRO A 108 -1.05 -4.15 10.41
N SER A 109 -2.15 -4.15 9.66
CA SER A 109 -2.55 -3.00 8.84
C SER A 109 -2.98 -1.79 9.67
N GLU A 110 -3.66 -2.03 10.79
CA GLU A 110 -4.05 -0.98 11.74
C GLU A 110 -2.82 -0.44 12.47
N ALA A 111 -1.90 -1.31 12.89
CA ALA A 111 -0.65 -0.89 13.51
C ALA A 111 0.19 0.00 12.57
N ILE A 112 0.25 -0.33 11.27
CA ILE A 112 0.89 0.52 10.26
C ILE A 112 0.19 1.88 10.18
N ARG A 113 -1.14 1.90 10.16
CA ARG A 113 -1.90 3.16 10.14
C ARG A 113 -1.67 3.99 11.40
N ILE A 114 -1.57 3.38 12.58
CA ILE A 114 -1.21 4.10 13.82
C ILE A 114 0.22 4.65 13.75
N GLY A 115 1.17 3.87 13.24
CA GLY A 115 2.55 4.33 13.00
C GLY A 115 2.68 5.44 11.95
N GLN A 116 1.72 5.57 11.03
CA GLN A 116 1.63 6.71 10.12
C GLN A 116 1.11 7.98 10.81
N LEU A 117 0.30 7.84 11.86
CA LEU A 117 -0.32 8.94 12.58
C LEU A 117 0.53 9.43 13.77
N LEU A 118 1.32 8.54 14.37
CA LEU A 118 2.10 8.81 15.57
C LEU A 118 3.58 8.51 15.35
N PRO A 119 4.49 9.30 15.95
CA PRO A 119 5.93 9.10 15.86
C PRO A 119 6.38 7.97 16.82
N ILE A 120 5.90 6.75 16.59
CA ILE A 120 6.22 5.54 17.36
C ILE A 120 6.96 4.53 16.46
N ASP A 121 7.76 3.65 17.06
CA ASP A 121 8.56 2.63 16.34
C ASP A 121 7.95 1.22 16.49
N ALA A 122 7.30 0.97 17.62
CA ALA A 122 6.61 -0.28 17.88
C ALA A 122 5.31 -0.04 18.66
N LEU A 123 4.35 -0.94 18.46
CA LEU A 123 3.07 -0.94 19.15
C LEU A 123 2.87 -2.29 19.83
N PHE A 124 2.58 -2.27 21.13
CA PHE A 124 2.20 -3.44 21.89
C PHE A 124 0.68 -3.45 22.10
N SER A 125 0.04 -4.53 21.67
CA SER A 125 -1.39 -4.76 21.85
C SER A 125 -1.61 -6.16 22.41
N GLY A 126 -2.63 -6.33 23.25
CA GLY A 126 -2.96 -7.62 23.81
C GLY A 126 -4.44 -7.83 24.06
N THR A 127 -4.79 -9.11 24.23
CA THR A 127 -6.12 -9.54 24.63
C THR A 127 -6.04 -10.43 25.86
N TYR A 128 -7.17 -10.55 26.56
CA TYR A 128 -7.31 -11.51 27.64
C TYR A 128 -8.61 -12.30 27.54
N THR A 129 -8.65 -13.46 28.18
CA THR A 129 -9.83 -14.31 28.28
C THR A 129 -10.00 -14.78 29.72
N LYS A 130 -11.08 -14.35 30.36
CA LYS A 130 -11.45 -14.79 31.72
C LYS A 130 -11.88 -16.26 31.69
N LEU A 131 -11.18 -17.11 32.45
CA LEU A 131 -11.56 -18.50 32.69
C LEU A 131 -11.79 -18.72 34.19
N LYS A 132 -12.36 -19.87 34.55
CA LYS A 132 -12.81 -20.16 35.93
C LYS A 132 -11.68 -20.08 36.97
N SER A 133 -10.49 -20.58 36.64
CA SER A 133 -9.36 -20.71 37.56
C SER A 133 -8.13 -19.85 37.19
N TYR A 134 -8.15 -19.19 36.03
CA TYR A 134 -7.10 -18.30 35.56
C TYR A 134 -7.63 -17.36 34.47
N VAL A 135 -6.84 -16.38 34.08
CA VAL A 135 -7.05 -15.50 32.93
C VAL A 135 -5.94 -15.81 31.93
N ASP A 136 -6.31 -16.20 30.71
CA ASP A 136 -5.36 -16.28 29.59
C ASP A 136 -5.07 -14.87 29.10
N ILE A 137 -3.80 -14.53 28.90
CA ILE A 137 -3.37 -13.26 28.31
C ILE A 137 -2.53 -13.55 27.07
N SER A 138 -2.75 -12.77 26.03
CA SER A 138 -2.04 -12.85 24.76
C SER A 138 -1.62 -11.44 24.36
N GLY A 139 -0.36 -11.24 23.98
CA GLY A 139 0.17 -9.94 23.59
C GLY A 139 1.03 -10.05 22.35
N ARG A 140 1.11 -8.99 21.56
CA ARG A 140 1.95 -8.92 20.37
C ARG A 140 2.63 -7.57 20.32
N LEU A 141 3.94 -7.60 20.09
CA LEU A 141 4.72 -6.43 19.74
C LEU A 141 4.80 -6.37 18.22
N ILE A 142 4.38 -5.23 17.65
CA ILE A 142 4.27 -5.04 16.21
C ILE A 142 5.20 -3.90 15.82
N ASP A 143 6.02 -4.12 14.80
CA ASP A 143 6.75 -3.05 14.12
C ASP A 143 5.73 -2.23 13.31
N VAL A 144 5.58 -0.94 13.64
CA VAL A 144 4.55 -0.11 12.99
C VAL A 144 4.95 0.35 11.59
N THR A 145 6.19 0.15 11.17
CA THR A 145 6.66 0.47 9.82
C THR A 145 6.39 -0.68 8.86
N THR A 146 6.62 -1.92 9.31
CA THR A 146 6.50 -3.11 8.47
C THR A 146 5.20 -3.88 8.68
N GLY A 147 4.53 -3.66 9.83
CA GLY A 147 3.41 -4.49 10.30
C GLY A 147 3.85 -5.86 10.82
N GLU A 148 5.16 -6.14 10.88
CA GLU A 148 5.68 -7.42 11.33
C GLU A 148 5.44 -7.62 12.83
N ILE A 149 5.01 -8.84 13.19
CA ILE A 149 4.87 -9.22 14.59
C ILE A 149 6.25 -9.65 15.09
N LEU A 150 6.91 -8.76 15.82
CA LEU A 150 8.27 -8.92 16.34
C LEU A 150 8.37 -10.00 17.42
N THR A 151 7.36 -10.05 18.29
CA THR A 151 7.24 -11.11 19.30
C THR A 151 5.80 -11.24 19.76
N THR A 152 5.43 -12.43 20.20
CA THR A 152 4.09 -12.75 20.72
C THR A 152 4.21 -13.32 22.11
N TYR A 153 3.55 -12.79 23.13
CA TYR A 153 3.54 -13.37 24.46
C TYR A 153 2.22 -14.09 24.73
N THR A 154 2.27 -15.26 25.36
CA THR A 154 1.09 -15.94 25.92
C THR A 154 1.36 -16.31 27.37
N GLY A 155 0.40 -16.03 28.24
CA GLY A 155 0.53 -16.12 29.68
C GLY A 155 -0.77 -16.56 30.36
N ARG A 156 -0.65 -17.12 31.57
CA ARG A 156 -1.79 -17.46 32.43
C ARG A 156 -1.65 -16.81 33.79
N ILE A 157 -2.59 -15.94 34.14
CA ILE A 157 -2.68 -15.30 35.46
C ILE A 157 -3.66 -16.10 36.31
N LYS A 158 -3.23 -16.62 37.46
CA LYS A 158 -4.10 -17.38 38.37
C LYS A 158 -5.24 -16.49 38.89
N MET A 159 -6.46 -17.03 38.91
CA MET A 159 -7.63 -16.34 39.44
C MET A 159 -7.56 -16.30 40.98
N THR A 160 -7.07 -15.18 41.52
CA THR A 160 -7.03 -14.92 42.98
C THR A 160 -8.26 -14.11 43.39
N GLY A 161 -8.51 -13.99 44.70
CA GLY A 161 -9.60 -13.16 45.23
C GLY A 161 -9.54 -11.71 44.70
N ASN A 162 -8.35 -11.11 44.69
CA ASN A 162 -8.13 -9.75 44.20
C ASN A 162 -8.37 -9.64 42.68
N ILE A 163 -7.85 -10.59 41.89
CA ILE A 163 -8.09 -10.60 40.43
C ILE A 163 -9.57 -10.80 40.11
N LYS A 164 -10.30 -11.57 40.93
CA LYS A 164 -11.75 -11.77 40.76
C LYS A 164 -12.54 -10.46 40.91
N THR A 165 -12.08 -9.52 41.74
CA THR A 165 -12.75 -8.21 41.92
C THR A 165 -12.70 -7.33 40.66
N LEU A 166 -11.76 -7.58 39.75
CA LEU A 166 -11.61 -6.84 38.49
C LEU A 166 -12.59 -7.29 37.40
N PHE A 167 -13.46 -8.28 37.70
CA PHE A 167 -14.49 -8.78 36.78
C PHE A 167 -15.87 -8.69 37.44
N PRO A 168 -16.49 -7.50 37.50
CA PRO A 168 -17.80 -7.35 38.14
C PRO A 168 -18.89 -8.14 37.38
N ASP A 169 -19.71 -8.90 38.11
CA ASP A 169 -20.86 -9.60 37.56
C ASP A 169 -21.99 -8.58 37.33
N ASN A 170 -22.10 -8.01 36.13
CA ASN A 170 -23.31 -7.28 35.73
C ASN A 170 -24.16 -8.20 34.82
N PRO A 171 -25.39 -8.59 35.21
CA PRO A 171 -26.36 -9.07 34.25
C PRO A 171 -26.74 -7.92 33.33
N ILE A 172 -26.71 -8.19 32.03
CA ILE A 172 -27.32 -7.33 31.01
C ILE A 172 -28.80 -7.20 31.37
N VAL A 173 -29.22 -6.03 31.85
CA VAL A 173 -30.64 -5.67 31.87
C VAL A 173 -31.00 -5.26 30.45
N SER A 174 -31.42 -6.24 29.65
CA SER A 174 -32.26 -6.00 28.48
C SER A 174 -33.69 -5.77 28.96
N SER A 175 -34.15 -4.53 29.05
CA SER A 175 -35.58 -4.25 29.25
C SER A 175 -36.27 -4.11 27.90
N ASN A 176 -36.47 -5.25 27.24
CA ASN A 176 -37.63 -5.45 26.36
C ASN A 176 -38.65 -6.24 27.19
N VAL A 177 -39.52 -5.54 27.91
CA VAL A 177 -40.76 -6.13 28.42
C VAL A 177 -41.90 -5.40 27.75
N ARG A 178 -42.49 -6.08 26.75
CA ARG A 178 -43.88 -5.85 26.36
C ARG A 178 -44.74 -6.63 27.36
N GLU A 179 -45.44 -5.93 28.24
CA GLU A 179 -46.67 -6.45 28.84
C GLU A 179 -47.79 -5.43 28.62
N ASN A 180 -48.88 -5.94 28.06
CA ASN A 180 -50.11 -5.22 27.81
C ASN A 180 -50.97 -5.08 29.08
N VAL A 181 -51.76 -4.00 29.09
CA VAL A 181 -53.13 -3.83 29.67
C VAL A 181 -53.22 -3.04 31.00
N PRO A 182 -54.23 -2.15 31.23
CA PRO A 182 -55.18 -1.48 30.32
C PRO A 182 -55.08 0.07 30.34
N VAL A 183 -55.74 0.66 29.34
CA VAL A 183 -56.15 2.07 29.29
C VAL A 183 -57.05 2.38 30.49
N ASN A 184 -56.67 3.39 31.29
CA ASN A 184 -57.63 4.20 32.03
C ASN A 184 -57.23 5.67 31.90
N ASN A 185 -58.05 6.40 31.13
CA ASN A 185 -58.12 7.85 31.14
C ASN A 185 -58.40 8.32 32.57
N THR A 186 -57.55 9.15 33.15
CA THR A 186 -57.90 10.50 33.63
C THR A 186 -56.74 11.16 34.40
N THR A 187 -56.66 12.47 34.18
CA THR A 187 -56.23 13.51 35.13
C THR A 187 -54.75 13.72 35.46
N ASN A 188 -54.36 14.94 35.09
CA ASN A 188 -53.53 15.89 35.82
C ASN A 188 -52.01 15.79 35.64
N VAL A 189 -51.57 16.62 34.70
CA VAL A 189 -50.28 17.31 34.73
C VAL A 189 -50.07 17.91 36.12
N ASN A 190 -49.24 17.26 36.92
CA ASN A 190 -48.55 17.91 38.03
C ASN A 190 -47.10 18.12 37.61
N VAL A 191 -46.81 19.37 37.27
CA VAL A 191 -45.45 19.91 37.19
C VAL A 191 -44.87 19.84 38.59
N THR A 192 -44.10 18.80 38.88
CA THR A 192 -43.26 18.78 40.08
C THR A 192 -41.99 19.56 39.74
N THR A 193 -41.97 20.83 40.16
CA THR A 193 -40.77 21.65 40.26
C THR A 193 -39.78 20.98 41.22
N THR A 194 -38.94 20.10 40.69
CA THR A 194 -37.77 19.59 41.41
C THR A 194 -36.66 20.62 41.22
N THR A 195 -36.37 21.37 42.29
CA THR A 195 -35.16 22.19 42.37
C THR A 195 -33.93 21.29 42.14
N PRO A 196 -33.08 21.59 41.15
CA PRO A 196 -31.92 20.76 40.83
C PRO A 196 -30.99 20.69 42.05
N GLN A 197 -30.58 19.47 42.44
CA GLN A 197 -29.75 19.26 43.63
C GLN A 197 -28.26 19.37 43.31
N THR A 198 -27.89 19.38 42.03
CA THR A 198 -26.52 19.61 41.55
C THR A 198 -26.50 20.50 40.30
N GLU A 199 -25.37 21.18 40.06
CA GLU A 199 -25.16 22.02 38.86
C GLU A 199 -25.33 21.23 37.56
N GLU A 200 -24.91 19.96 37.54
CA GLU A 200 -25.04 19.08 36.37
C GLU A 200 -26.51 18.75 36.03
N GLU A 201 -27.37 18.58 37.03
CA GLU A 201 -28.81 18.39 36.83
C GLU A 201 -29.49 19.65 36.29
N ALA A 202 -29.11 20.82 36.81
CA ALA A 202 -29.57 22.10 36.29
C ALA A 202 -29.18 22.28 34.82
N CYS A 203 -27.94 21.94 34.45
CA CYS A 203 -27.48 21.96 33.06
C CYS A 203 -28.28 21.01 32.16
N LYS A 204 -28.60 19.79 32.62
CA LYS A 204 -29.43 18.83 31.85
C LYS A 204 -30.84 19.36 31.59
N ILE A 205 -31.47 19.96 32.59
CA ILE A 205 -32.80 20.59 32.43
C ILE A 205 -32.72 21.70 31.39
N ARG A 206 -31.74 22.60 31.50
CA ARG A 206 -31.55 23.71 30.55
C ARG A 206 -31.31 23.23 29.11
N VAL A 207 -30.51 22.19 28.92
CA VAL A 207 -30.29 21.58 27.59
C VAL A 207 -31.60 21.03 27.02
N ASN A 208 -32.41 20.36 27.84
CA ASN A 208 -33.69 19.80 27.40
C ASN A 208 -34.72 20.89 27.06
N GLU A 209 -34.80 21.96 27.85
CA GLU A 209 -35.64 23.13 27.55
C GLU A 209 -35.20 23.80 26.25
N PHE A 210 -33.89 23.99 26.06
CA PHE A 210 -33.33 24.57 24.84
C PHE A 210 -33.65 23.73 23.60
N LYS A 211 -33.61 22.38 23.70
CA LYS A 211 -33.98 21.48 22.59
C LYS A 211 -35.39 21.72 22.05
N LEU A 212 -36.34 22.12 22.90
CA LEU A 212 -37.70 22.42 22.47
C LEU A 212 -37.76 23.65 21.55
N MET A 213 -36.84 24.60 21.73
CA MET A 213 -36.72 25.78 20.87
C MET A 213 -36.17 25.44 19.48
N LEU A 214 -35.44 24.34 19.32
CA LEU A 214 -34.84 23.90 18.05
C LEU A 214 -35.85 23.25 17.08
N THR A 215 -37.14 23.44 17.31
CA THR A 215 -38.22 22.86 16.48
C THR A 215 -38.67 23.78 15.35
N ASP A 216 -38.36 25.08 15.43
CA ASP A 216 -38.87 26.09 14.50
C ASP A 216 -37.83 27.14 14.10
N PHE A 217 -37.44 27.10 12.82
CA PHE A 217 -36.48 28.02 12.19
C PHE A 217 -37.14 28.86 11.08
N SER A 218 -38.47 29.00 11.11
CA SER A 218 -39.25 29.59 10.00
C SER A 218 -39.05 31.08 9.76
N THR A 219 -38.56 31.84 10.75
CA THR A 219 -38.35 33.29 10.63
C THR A 219 -37.00 33.74 11.23
N PRO A 220 -36.41 34.85 10.76
CA PRO A 220 -35.18 35.41 11.32
C PRO A 220 -35.28 35.71 12.82
N GLU A 221 -36.42 36.19 13.31
CA GLU A 221 -36.60 36.52 14.73
C GLU A 221 -36.53 35.28 15.63
N LYS A 222 -37.02 34.13 15.13
CA LYS A 222 -36.91 32.85 15.84
C LYS A 222 -35.47 32.34 15.86
N VAL A 223 -34.75 32.50 14.75
CA VAL A 223 -33.32 32.20 14.68
C VAL A 223 -32.54 33.03 15.70
N ASP A 224 -32.80 34.34 15.74
CA ASP A 224 -32.15 35.27 16.68
C ASP A 224 -32.48 34.90 18.13
N ALA A 225 -33.74 34.55 18.42
CA ALA A 225 -34.15 34.11 19.76
C ALA A 225 -33.40 32.85 20.21
N ILE A 226 -33.27 31.85 19.31
CA ILE A 226 -32.52 30.62 19.59
C ILE A 226 -31.04 30.92 19.82
N ALA A 227 -30.42 31.73 18.95
CA ALA A 227 -29.01 32.09 19.05
C ALA A 227 -28.72 32.87 20.34
N ASN A 228 -29.54 33.87 20.66
CA ASN A 228 -29.40 34.69 21.85
C ASN A 228 -29.61 33.87 23.12
N GLU A 229 -30.56 32.93 23.13
CA GLU A 229 -30.73 32.02 24.27
C GLU A 229 -29.51 31.11 24.45
N ALA A 230 -28.96 30.55 23.36
CA ALA A 230 -27.76 29.74 23.41
C ALA A 230 -26.56 30.51 24.00
N MET A 231 -26.34 31.75 23.53
CA MET A 231 -25.21 32.59 23.98
C MET A 231 -25.27 33.05 25.44
N LYS A 232 -26.42 32.90 26.12
CA LYS A 232 -26.52 33.12 27.58
C LYS A 232 -25.81 32.04 28.39
N THR A 233 -25.49 30.90 27.80
CA THR A 233 -24.67 29.86 28.41
C THR A 233 -23.26 29.95 27.86
N PRO A 234 -22.23 29.97 28.72
CA PRO A 234 -20.86 29.79 28.25
C PRO A 234 -20.70 28.42 27.59
N PHE A 235 -19.96 28.34 26.49
CA PHE A 235 -19.67 27.04 25.87
C PHE A 235 -18.55 26.34 26.65
N ASP A 236 -18.81 25.89 27.87
CA ASP A 236 -17.90 25.13 28.75
C ASP A 236 -18.18 23.60 28.71
N ASN A 237 -17.42 22.84 29.49
CA ASN A 237 -17.55 21.37 29.55
C ASN A 237 -18.69 20.88 30.48
N ILE A 238 -19.42 21.78 31.13
CA ILE A 238 -20.46 21.45 32.12
C ILE A 238 -21.85 21.67 31.50
N CYS A 239 -22.20 22.94 31.28
CA CYS A 239 -23.49 23.39 30.77
C CYS A 239 -23.47 23.64 29.25
N GLY A 240 -22.28 23.81 28.66
CA GLY A 240 -22.09 24.14 27.25
C GLY A 240 -22.54 23.07 26.24
N LYS A 241 -23.00 21.89 26.69
CA LYS A 241 -23.49 20.82 25.79
C LYS A 241 -24.59 21.26 24.84
N LEU A 242 -25.38 22.28 25.21
CA LEU A 242 -26.41 22.84 24.33
C LEU A 242 -25.85 23.40 23.02
N HIS A 243 -24.59 23.85 22.99
CA HIS A 243 -24.02 24.43 21.78
C HIS A 243 -23.81 23.38 20.68
N TYR A 244 -23.57 22.12 21.04
CA TYR A 244 -23.54 21.04 20.05
C TYR A 244 -24.91 20.86 19.39
N GLU A 245 -25.99 20.95 20.16
CA GLU A 245 -27.37 20.87 19.67
C GLU A 245 -27.71 22.08 18.78
N ALA A 246 -27.32 23.29 19.22
CA ALA A 246 -27.48 24.51 18.45
C ALA A 246 -26.73 24.45 17.11
N MET A 247 -25.44 24.09 17.13
CA MET A 247 -24.62 23.95 15.92
C MET A 247 -25.17 22.87 14.98
N TYR A 248 -25.61 21.73 15.52
CA TYR A 248 -26.25 20.68 14.72
C TYR A 248 -27.53 21.17 14.05
N ALA A 249 -28.40 21.86 14.79
CA ALA A 249 -29.63 22.43 14.24
C ALA A 249 -29.35 23.52 13.20
N PHE A 250 -28.46 24.46 13.50
CA PHE A 250 -28.10 25.55 12.57
C PHE A 250 -27.54 24.98 11.27
N ASN A 251 -26.68 23.97 11.36
CA ASN A 251 -26.19 23.25 10.18
C ASN A 251 -27.32 22.54 9.41
N ARG A 252 -28.21 21.82 10.12
CA ARG A 252 -29.32 21.10 9.49
C ARG A 252 -30.26 22.03 8.73
N TYR A 253 -30.53 23.21 9.29
CA TYR A 253 -31.43 24.21 8.71
C TYR A 253 -30.70 25.29 7.88
N LYS A 254 -29.38 25.14 7.65
CA LYS A 254 -28.53 26.07 6.88
C LYS A 254 -28.60 27.52 7.37
N VAL A 255 -28.63 27.70 8.69
CA VAL A 255 -28.71 28.99 9.35
C VAL A 255 -27.32 29.61 9.48
N GLN A 256 -27.19 30.86 9.03
CA GLN A 256 -26.01 31.69 9.26
C GLN A 256 -26.38 32.82 10.24
N HIS A 257 -25.66 32.91 11.35
CA HIS A 257 -25.94 33.90 12.39
C HIS A 257 -24.64 34.49 12.96
N GLU A 258 -24.26 35.67 12.48
CA GLU A 258 -22.98 36.33 12.74
C GLU A 258 -22.64 36.55 14.23
N PRO A 259 -23.57 36.99 15.11
CA PRO A 259 -23.27 37.09 16.54
C PRO A 259 -22.91 35.75 17.18
N TYR A 260 -23.57 34.67 16.75
CA TYR A 260 -23.31 33.33 17.26
C TYR A 260 -21.95 32.81 16.77
N ARG A 261 -21.61 33.04 15.50
CA ARG A 261 -20.27 32.76 14.96
C ARG A 261 -19.19 33.49 15.76
N SER A 262 -19.40 34.78 16.04
CA SER A 262 -18.47 35.60 16.85
C SER A 262 -18.31 35.07 18.28
N PHE A 263 -19.39 34.58 18.90
CA PHE A 263 -19.34 33.90 20.19
C PHE A 263 -18.49 32.62 20.15
N LEU A 264 -18.65 31.79 19.10
CA LEU A 264 -17.85 30.57 18.93
C LEU A 264 -16.37 30.87 18.69
N LEU A 265 -16.04 31.88 17.88
CA LEU A 265 -14.66 32.34 17.68
C LEU A 265 -14.01 32.80 18.99
N THR A 266 -14.76 33.57 19.79
CA THR A 266 -14.29 34.02 21.12
C THR A 266 -14.04 32.84 22.06
N THR A 267 -14.89 31.81 21.97
CA THR A 267 -14.70 30.57 22.73
C THR A 267 -13.44 29.85 22.28
N LEU A 268 -13.28 29.63 20.98
CA LEU A 268 -12.12 28.96 20.38
C LEU A 268 -10.80 29.63 20.77
N ASP A 269 -10.75 30.97 20.73
CA ASP A 269 -9.54 31.72 21.05
C ASP A 269 -9.11 31.57 22.52
N LYS A 270 -10.06 31.34 23.43
CA LYS A 270 -9.80 31.11 24.86
C LYS A 270 -9.36 29.68 25.19
N ILE A 271 -9.48 28.73 24.27
CA ILE A 271 -9.05 27.36 24.50
C ILE A 271 -7.51 27.32 24.51
N ALA A 272 -6.95 26.93 25.66
CA ALA A 272 -5.51 26.88 25.89
C ALA A 272 -4.83 25.77 25.08
N LEU A 273 -5.40 24.56 25.09
CA LEU A 273 -4.88 23.37 24.41
C LEU A 273 -5.97 22.75 23.50
N PRO A 274 -6.11 23.21 22.24
CA PRO A 274 -7.16 22.75 21.33
C PRO A 274 -7.21 21.23 21.13
N SER A 275 -6.06 20.56 20.98
CA SER A 275 -6.02 19.11 20.78
C SER A 275 -6.55 18.28 21.96
N GLN A 276 -6.71 18.88 23.14
CA GLN A 276 -7.26 18.22 24.33
C GLN A 276 -8.71 18.65 24.62
N ASP A 277 -9.31 19.44 23.73
CA ASP A 277 -10.62 20.04 23.92
C ASP A 277 -11.51 19.79 22.70
N ASP A 278 -12.46 18.87 22.87
CA ASP A 278 -13.40 18.45 21.82
C ASP A 278 -14.16 19.64 21.19
N ARG A 279 -14.35 20.75 21.93
CA ARG A 279 -15.05 21.95 21.41
C ARG A 279 -14.29 22.58 20.24
N SER A 280 -12.96 22.53 20.25
CA SER A 280 -12.12 23.27 19.32
C SER A 280 -12.34 22.86 17.86
N LEU A 281 -12.22 21.56 17.57
CA LEU A 281 -12.41 21.01 16.23
C LEU A 281 -13.86 21.13 15.80
N THR A 282 -14.82 20.87 16.70
CA THR A 282 -16.25 21.03 16.40
C THR A 282 -16.62 22.45 15.99
N ILE A 283 -16.08 23.46 16.70
CA ILE A 283 -16.30 24.86 16.32
C ILE A 283 -15.79 25.12 14.91
N ILE A 284 -14.58 24.66 14.58
CA ILE A 284 -13.98 24.88 13.26
C ILE A 284 -14.79 24.17 12.17
N GLU A 285 -15.18 22.92 12.38
CA GLU A 285 -16.04 22.16 11.45
C GLU A 285 -17.39 22.85 11.22
N PHE A 286 -18.02 23.39 12.26
CA PHE A 286 -19.23 24.21 12.13
C PHE A 286 -18.96 25.48 11.31
N LEU A 287 -17.85 26.18 11.61
CA LEU A 287 -17.45 27.40 10.92
C LEU A 287 -17.01 27.17 9.48
N THR A 288 -16.82 25.94 9.00
CA THR A 288 -16.37 25.67 7.62
C THR A 288 -17.29 24.75 6.82
N LYS A 289 -18.40 24.28 7.42
CA LYS A 289 -19.26 23.25 6.83
C LYS A 289 -19.77 23.58 5.42
N ASP A 290 -20.25 24.80 5.20
CA ASP A 290 -20.92 25.24 3.96
C ASP A 290 -20.32 26.51 3.34
N HIS A 291 -19.24 27.04 3.91
CA HIS A 291 -18.63 28.31 3.53
C HIS A 291 -17.16 28.34 3.93
N ASP A 292 -16.37 29.16 3.25
CA ASP A 292 -14.96 29.37 3.59
C ASP A 292 -14.81 30.39 4.73
N LEU A 293 -13.69 30.34 5.44
CA LEU A 293 -13.39 31.27 6.53
C LEU A 293 -13.08 32.66 5.96
N ASN A 294 -13.66 33.71 6.54
CA ASN A 294 -13.18 35.07 6.24
C ASN A 294 -11.81 35.33 6.90
N ALA A 295 -11.17 36.46 6.58
CA ALA A 295 -9.83 36.77 7.10
C ALA A 295 -9.75 36.84 8.63
N LYS A 296 -10.80 37.32 9.30
CA LYS A 296 -10.87 37.41 10.76
C LYS A 296 -11.01 36.03 11.39
N GLU A 297 -11.89 35.20 10.82
CA GLU A 297 -12.10 33.82 11.24
C GLU A 297 -10.83 32.99 11.06
N TRP A 298 -10.19 33.07 9.88
CA TRP A 298 -8.92 32.40 9.61
C TRP A 298 -7.85 32.77 10.64
N THR A 299 -7.75 34.03 11.03
CA THR A 299 -6.76 34.47 12.04
C THR A 299 -6.97 33.75 13.37
N VAL A 300 -8.21 33.63 13.83
CA VAL A 300 -8.55 32.92 15.08
C VAL A 300 -8.32 31.42 14.94
N VAL A 301 -8.72 30.82 13.81
CA VAL A 301 -8.52 29.39 13.53
C VAL A 301 -7.03 29.05 13.45
N LEU A 302 -6.23 29.87 12.78
CA LEU A 302 -4.77 29.69 12.71
C LEU A 302 -4.12 29.84 14.08
N ASN A 303 -4.60 30.78 14.92
CA ASN A 303 -4.15 30.92 16.29
C ASN A 303 -4.46 29.66 17.12
N ALA A 304 -5.64 29.06 16.95
CA ALA A 304 -5.95 27.77 17.58
C ALA A 304 -5.02 26.66 17.06
N ILE A 305 -4.84 26.53 15.74
CA ILE A 305 -3.91 25.56 15.12
C ILE A 305 -2.49 25.70 15.68
N SER A 306 -2.04 26.93 15.93
CA SER A 306 -0.70 27.21 16.48
C SER A 306 -0.45 26.56 17.86
N ARG A 307 -1.54 26.35 18.63
CA ARG A 307 -1.56 25.75 19.98
C ARG A 307 -1.94 24.26 19.98
N THR A 308 -2.14 23.65 18.82
CA THR A 308 -2.53 22.24 18.70
C THR A 308 -1.30 21.34 18.76
N GLU A 309 -1.19 20.48 19.78
CA GLU A 309 -0.02 19.62 20.00
C GLU A 309 0.03 18.41 19.05
N HIS A 310 -1.15 17.88 18.68
CA HIS A 310 -1.30 16.70 17.82
C HIS A 310 -2.58 16.78 16.98
N GLY A 311 -2.63 16.05 15.86
CA GLY A 311 -3.82 16.03 14.99
C GLY A 311 -4.04 17.33 14.19
N VAL A 312 -3.00 18.16 14.03
CA VAL A 312 -3.04 19.44 13.29
C VAL A 312 -3.67 19.28 11.90
N TYR A 313 -3.40 18.16 11.22
CA TYR A 313 -3.97 17.86 9.91
C TYR A 313 -5.51 17.93 9.86
N ARG A 314 -6.24 17.65 10.94
CA ARG A 314 -7.71 17.73 10.94
C ARG A 314 -8.22 19.14 10.94
N TYR A 315 -7.60 19.98 11.76
CA TYR A 315 -7.89 21.41 11.78
C TYR A 315 -7.58 22.04 10.42
N LEU A 316 -6.44 21.67 9.81
CA LEU A 316 -6.08 22.10 8.46
C LEU A 316 -7.06 21.57 7.41
N HIS A 317 -7.50 20.32 7.52
CA HIS A 317 -8.49 19.74 6.61
C HIS A 317 -9.79 20.53 6.64
N SER A 318 -10.39 20.70 7.82
CA SER A 318 -11.63 21.46 7.97
C SER A 318 -11.46 22.91 7.50
N ALA A 319 -10.31 23.54 7.71
CA ALA A 319 -10.06 24.95 7.38
C ALA A 319 -9.65 25.22 5.92
N LEU A 320 -9.23 24.20 5.16
CA LEU A 320 -8.71 24.36 3.79
C LEU A 320 -9.48 23.55 2.74
N GLU A 321 -10.37 22.63 3.14
CA GLU A 321 -11.07 21.74 2.21
C GLU A 321 -11.83 22.51 1.12
N ARG A 322 -12.51 23.61 1.50
CA ARG A 322 -13.41 24.39 0.62
C ARG A 322 -12.83 25.73 0.16
N THR A 323 -11.56 25.98 0.48
CA THR A 323 -10.91 27.25 0.19
C THR A 323 -10.50 27.33 -1.29
N ASP A 324 -10.70 28.48 -1.92
CA ASP A 324 -10.20 28.73 -3.27
C ASP A 324 -8.66 28.72 -3.30
N ILE A 325 -8.07 28.49 -4.47
CA ILE A 325 -6.62 28.30 -4.60
C ILE A 325 -5.81 29.54 -4.16
N PRO A 326 -6.12 30.78 -4.60
CA PRO A 326 -5.46 31.98 -4.10
C PRO A 326 -5.51 32.13 -2.57
N THR A 327 -6.69 31.96 -1.96
CA THR A 327 -6.82 32.04 -0.51
C THR A 327 -6.07 30.91 0.19
N GLY A 328 -6.17 29.69 -0.32
CA GLY A 328 -5.53 28.49 0.24
C GLY A 328 -4.01 28.61 0.24
N THR A 329 -3.42 29.09 -0.85
CA THR A 329 -1.96 29.32 -0.94
C THR A 329 -1.48 30.37 0.07
N ASN A 330 -2.22 31.48 0.25
CA ASN A 330 -1.92 32.48 1.28
C ASN A 330 -1.99 31.90 2.70
N ARG A 331 -2.98 31.03 2.97
CA ARG A 331 -3.13 30.36 4.28
C ARG A 331 -2.00 29.37 4.55
N ILE A 332 -1.59 28.61 3.54
CA ILE A 332 -0.43 27.72 3.60
C ILE A 332 0.84 28.54 3.91
N ASP A 333 1.02 29.68 3.24
CA ASP A 333 2.15 30.57 3.50
C ASP A 333 2.16 31.09 4.95
N ALA A 334 1.00 31.52 5.46
CA ALA A 334 0.86 31.95 6.86
C ALA A 334 1.19 30.81 7.85
N TYR A 335 0.76 29.58 7.55
CA TYR A 335 1.09 28.40 8.36
C TYR A 335 2.60 28.14 8.38
N PHE A 336 3.28 28.12 7.23
CA PHE A 336 4.73 27.88 7.19
C PHE A 336 5.55 29.04 7.75
N GLN A 337 5.02 30.28 7.77
CA GLN A 337 5.62 31.38 8.52
C GLN A 337 5.65 31.08 10.03
N LEU A 338 4.57 30.51 10.59
CA LEU A 338 4.55 30.09 12.01
C LEU A 338 5.52 28.94 12.27
N VAL A 339 5.63 27.97 11.35
CA VAL A 339 6.61 26.87 11.45
C VAL A 339 8.04 27.44 11.55
N LYS A 340 8.41 28.35 10.65
CA LYS A 340 9.73 28.98 10.62
C LYS A 340 10.01 29.81 11.88
N GLN A 341 8.98 30.41 12.48
CA GLN A 341 9.07 31.17 13.72
C GLN A 341 9.04 30.28 14.98
N GLN A 342 8.96 28.96 14.85
CA GLN A 342 8.77 28.01 15.96
C GLN A 342 7.52 28.32 16.82
N LYS A 343 6.46 28.82 16.18
CA LYS A 343 5.18 29.18 16.83
C LYS A 343 4.06 28.17 16.57
N LEU A 344 4.38 26.98 16.08
CA LEU A 344 3.41 25.93 15.80
C LEU A 344 3.67 24.72 16.71
N GLY A 345 2.61 24.13 17.26
CA GLY A 345 2.69 22.94 18.12
C GLY A 345 2.83 23.25 19.62
N LEU A 346 2.55 24.48 20.05
CA LEU A 346 2.80 24.93 21.42
C LEU A 346 2.07 24.05 22.47
N PRO A 347 2.68 23.80 23.65
CA PRO A 347 3.84 24.49 24.23
C PRO A 347 5.21 24.06 23.71
N GLN A 348 5.31 22.98 22.93
CA GLN A 348 6.57 22.53 22.34
C GLN A 348 6.58 22.66 20.81
N PRO A 349 7.41 23.53 20.22
CA PRO A 349 7.42 23.72 18.78
C PRO A 349 7.59 22.40 18.01
N THR A 350 6.75 22.20 16.98
CA THR A 350 6.86 21.04 16.10
C THR A 350 8.01 21.18 15.11
N THR A 351 8.57 20.06 14.67
CA THR A 351 9.62 20.04 13.63
C THR A 351 9.07 20.45 12.27
N TYR A 352 9.92 21.00 11.40
CA TYR A 352 9.54 21.40 10.04
C TYR A 352 8.94 20.23 9.24
N ASP A 353 9.62 19.07 9.23
CA ASP A 353 9.16 17.85 8.58
C ASP A 353 7.76 17.43 9.01
N HIS A 354 7.53 17.36 10.33
CA HIS A 354 6.22 16.99 10.86
C HIS A 354 5.15 17.99 10.42
N ALA A 355 5.40 19.31 10.52
CA ALA A 355 4.47 20.33 10.06
C ALA A 355 4.16 20.21 8.55
N PHE A 356 5.19 19.96 7.73
CA PHE A 356 5.02 19.76 6.31
C PHE A 356 4.07 18.59 6.02
N TYR A 357 4.26 17.43 6.65
CA TYR A 357 3.37 16.28 6.42
C TYR A 357 1.98 16.47 7.03
N GLN A 358 1.83 17.17 8.15
CA GLN A 358 0.52 17.56 8.68
C GLN A 358 -0.25 18.45 7.68
N MET A 359 0.44 19.37 7.00
CA MET A 359 -0.15 20.16 5.92
C MET A 359 -0.53 19.29 4.71
N MET A 360 0.39 18.47 4.20
CA MET A 360 0.11 17.57 3.08
C MET A 360 -1.06 16.63 3.37
N GLN A 361 -1.20 16.17 4.62
CA GLN A 361 -2.33 15.36 5.06
C GLN A 361 -3.63 16.17 5.13
N GLY A 362 -3.60 17.35 5.73
CA GLY A 362 -4.76 18.21 5.88
C GLY A 362 -5.35 18.67 4.55
N LEU A 363 -4.51 18.93 3.55
CA LEU A 363 -4.96 19.30 2.20
C LEU A 363 -5.78 18.20 1.50
N GLY A 364 -5.80 16.97 2.02
CA GLY A 364 -6.72 15.96 1.56
C GLY A 364 -6.54 15.70 0.06
N LYS A 365 -7.59 15.91 -0.74
CA LYS A 365 -7.61 15.68 -2.20
C LYS A 365 -7.35 16.95 -3.03
N ASN A 366 -7.04 18.10 -2.42
CA ASN A 366 -6.82 19.35 -3.13
C ASN A 366 -5.47 19.34 -3.89
N GLN A 367 -5.49 18.79 -5.10
CA GLN A 367 -4.31 18.58 -5.95
C GLN A 367 -3.49 19.85 -6.15
N GLU A 368 -4.12 20.98 -6.50
CA GLU A 368 -3.42 22.23 -6.75
C GLU A 368 -2.69 22.77 -5.51
N LEU A 369 -3.32 22.69 -4.33
CA LEU A 369 -2.68 23.11 -3.08
C LEU A 369 -1.58 22.14 -2.63
N LEU A 370 -1.72 20.83 -2.89
CA LEU A 370 -0.67 19.83 -2.66
C LEU A 370 0.56 20.13 -3.52
N LEU A 371 0.35 20.39 -4.81
CA LEU A 371 1.42 20.76 -5.75
C LEU A 371 2.13 22.05 -5.32
N TYR A 372 1.37 23.09 -4.99
CA TYR A 372 1.91 24.35 -4.48
C TYR A 372 2.76 24.14 -3.22
N THR A 373 2.20 23.41 -2.24
CA THR A 373 2.86 23.14 -0.97
C THR A 373 4.16 22.39 -1.18
N TYR A 374 4.13 21.32 -1.97
CA TYR A 374 5.32 20.55 -2.26
C TYR A 374 6.38 21.39 -2.97
N GLU A 375 6.01 22.10 -4.03
CA GLU A 375 6.93 22.90 -4.82
C GLU A 375 7.65 23.96 -3.99
N ARG A 376 6.93 24.64 -3.11
CA ARG A 376 7.46 25.77 -2.34
C ARG A 376 8.19 25.36 -1.06
N TYR A 377 7.79 24.26 -0.43
CA TYR A 377 8.22 23.94 0.94
C TYR A 377 9.01 22.64 1.07
N SER A 378 9.05 21.76 0.06
CA SER A 378 9.72 20.45 0.18
C SER A 378 11.26 20.49 0.19
N GLU A 379 11.90 21.55 -0.33
CA GLU A 379 13.37 21.62 -0.38
C GLU A 379 14.01 21.74 1.01
N GLN A 380 13.28 22.31 1.96
CA GLN A 380 13.69 22.45 3.36
C GLN A 380 13.57 21.16 4.17
N LEU A 381 13.02 20.08 3.58
CA LEU A 381 12.90 18.79 4.27
C LEU A 381 14.29 18.21 4.54
N GLU A 382 14.57 17.99 5.82
CA GLU A 382 15.78 17.34 6.27
C GLU A 382 15.69 15.85 5.91
N ALA A 383 16.83 15.22 5.63
CA ALA A 383 16.89 13.77 5.77
C ALA A 383 16.88 13.48 7.28
N VAL A 384 16.38 12.33 7.74
CA VAL A 384 16.55 11.82 9.13
C VAL A 384 15.36 12.10 10.09
N PRO A 385 14.15 11.52 9.84
CA PRO A 385 13.92 10.10 10.21
C PRO A 385 13.07 9.27 9.20
N GLN A 386 13.09 7.93 9.32
CA GLN A 386 12.38 6.95 8.47
C GLN A 386 10.88 7.25 8.27
N TYR A 387 10.22 7.85 9.29
CA TYR A 387 8.82 8.28 9.28
C TYR A 387 8.53 9.32 8.16
N SER A 388 9.42 10.30 7.96
CA SER A 388 9.30 11.31 6.89
C SER A 388 9.41 10.69 5.50
N VAL A 389 10.30 9.71 5.34
CA VAL A 389 10.66 9.15 4.03
C VAL A 389 9.51 8.35 3.39
N ASN A 390 8.73 7.60 4.17
CA ASN A 390 7.60 6.82 3.64
C ASN A 390 6.43 7.73 3.23
N ASN A 391 6.09 8.71 4.06
CA ASN A 391 5.03 9.68 3.77
C ASN A 391 5.37 10.54 2.54
N HIS A 392 6.65 10.89 2.36
CA HIS A 392 7.11 11.64 1.18
C HIS A 392 6.73 10.96 -0.13
N LEU A 393 7.10 9.69 -0.29
CA LEU A 393 6.82 8.96 -1.52
C LEU A 393 5.32 8.71 -1.70
N LEU A 394 4.59 8.48 -0.60
CA LEU A 394 3.14 8.32 -0.63
C LEU A 394 2.46 9.54 -1.29
N TYR A 395 2.77 10.75 -0.82
CA TYR A 395 2.15 11.97 -1.37
C TYR A 395 2.62 12.25 -2.79
N LEU A 396 3.88 11.99 -3.12
CA LEU A 396 4.38 12.11 -4.49
C LEU A 396 3.64 11.19 -5.46
N ASN A 397 3.50 9.92 -5.11
CA ASN A 397 2.76 8.93 -5.91
C ASN A 397 1.30 9.35 -6.07
N ARG A 398 0.66 9.81 -4.99
CA ARG A 398 -0.71 10.29 -5.01
C ARG A 398 -0.90 11.49 -5.94
N MET A 399 -0.03 12.49 -5.85
CA MET A 399 -0.06 13.66 -6.74
C MET A 399 0.16 13.24 -8.19
N TYR A 400 1.09 12.33 -8.47
CA TYR A 400 1.35 11.84 -9.82
C TYR A 400 0.14 11.09 -10.40
N GLU A 401 -0.49 10.22 -9.61
CA GLU A 401 -1.66 9.43 -10.03
C GLU A 401 -2.89 10.29 -10.28
N ALA A 402 -3.11 11.32 -9.45
CA ALA A 402 -4.24 12.23 -9.56
C ALA A 402 -4.07 13.28 -10.70
N GLU A 403 -2.83 13.55 -11.12
CA GLU A 403 -2.56 14.59 -12.10
C GLU A 403 -2.97 14.17 -13.52
N ALA A 404 -3.78 15.01 -14.16
CA ALA A 404 -4.30 14.81 -15.52
C ALA A 404 -3.54 15.64 -16.56
N ASN A 405 -2.97 16.80 -16.18
CA ASN A 405 -2.18 17.62 -17.07
C ASN A 405 -0.81 16.95 -17.32
N PRO A 406 -0.43 16.63 -18.57
CA PRO A 406 0.82 15.92 -18.86
C PRO A 406 2.10 16.64 -18.41
N GLU A 407 2.14 17.97 -18.50
CA GLU A 407 3.31 18.76 -18.12
C GLU A 407 3.50 18.77 -16.61
N THR A 408 2.42 19.02 -15.86
CA THR A 408 2.43 18.95 -14.39
C THR A 408 2.72 17.53 -13.91
N LYS A 409 2.15 16.50 -14.56
CA LYS A 409 2.41 15.10 -14.22
C LYS A 409 3.90 14.76 -14.38
N THR A 410 4.50 15.19 -15.48
CA THR A 410 5.95 15.06 -15.73
C THR A 410 6.77 15.80 -14.67
N LYS A 411 6.33 16.97 -14.22
CA LYS A 411 6.97 17.72 -13.14
C LYS A 411 6.97 16.93 -11.83
N VAL A 412 5.83 16.34 -11.45
CA VAL A 412 5.72 15.48 -10.26
C VAL A 412 6.59 14.22 -10.42
N LEU A 413 6.67 13.63 -11.61
CA LEU A 413 7.57 12.50 -11.88
C LEU A 413 9.03 12.87 -11.63
N ARG A 414 9.46 14.07 -12.02
CA ARG A 414 10.81 14.56 -11.69
C ARG A 414 11.02 14.70 -10.19
N TRP A 415 9.99 15.04 -9.42
CA TRP A 415 10.07 15.03 -7.96
C TRP A 415 10.19 13.63 -7.38
N ILE A 416 9.49 12.64 -7.94
CA ILE A 416 9.65 11.21 -7.60
C ILE A 416 11.07 10.75 -7.90
N ALA A 417 11.62 11.08 -9.06
CA ALA A 417 13.00 10.75 -9.41
C ALA A 417 14.00 11.37 -8.43
N ARG A 418 13.85 12.67 -8.11
CA ARG A 418 14.68 13.36 -7.10
C ARG A 418 14.58 12.70 -5.73
N TYR A 419 13.40 12.22 -5.33
CA TYR A 419 13.24 11.47 -4.09
C TYR A 419 14.13 10.22 -4.07
N PHE A 420 14.10 9.39 -5.11
CA PHE A 420 14.94 8.18 -5.17
C PHE A 420 16.44 8.46 -5.32
N GLN A 421 16.81 9.66 -5.78
CA GLN A 421 18.19 10.12 -5.80
C GLN A 421 18.66 10.58 -4.40
N LYS A 422 17.81 11.28 -3.65
CA LYS A 422 18.14 11.89 -2.35
C LYS A 422 18.02 10.91 -1.18
N TYR A 423 17.00 10.06 -1.18
CA TYR A 423 16.67 9.21 -0.04
C TYR A 423 17.00 7.74 -0.32
N GLU A 424 17.60 7.08 0.64
CA GLU A 424 17.99 5.67 0.56
C GLU A 424 17.58 4.93 1.82
N SER A 425 17.06 3.72 1.63
CA SER A 425 16.64 2.79 2.68
C SER A 425 16.69 1.38 2.11
N ASP A 426 16.69 0.39 2.99
CA ASP A 426 16.56 -1.05 2.69
C ASP A 426 15.47 -1.40 1.65
N LYS A 427 14.32 -0.71 1.70
CA LYS A 427 13.18 -0.89 0.78
C LYS A 427 13.14 0.04 -0.42
N SER A 428 14.18 0.86 -0.66
CA SER A 428 14.17 1.83 -1.75
C SER A 428 14.09 1.15 -3.13
N GLY A 429 14.77 0.01 -3.29
CA GLY A 429 14.67 -0.83 -4.48
C GLY A 429 13.25 -1.31 -4.73
N ASP A 430 12.61 -1.89 -3.71
CA ASP A 430 11.24 -2.40 -3.79
C ASP A 430 10.29 -1.30 -4.28
N LYS A 431 10.33 -0.13 -3.64
CA LYS A 431 9.48 1.02 -3.97
C LYS A 431 9.70 1.55 -5.39
N LEU A 432 10.95 1.62 -5.85
CA LEU A 432 11.26 2.12 -7.20
C LEU A 432 10.71 1.16 -8.26
N TYR A 433 10.94 -0.14 -8.10
CA TYR A 433 10.44 -1.14 -9.04
C TYR A 433 8.92 -1.28 -8.97
N GLU A 434 8.31 -1.25 -7.78
CA GLU A 434 6.85 -1.24 -7.63
C GLU A 434 6.22 -0.06 -8.36
N PHE A 435 6.79 1.15 -8.23
CA PHE A 435 6.31 2.31 -8.98
C PHE A 435 6.47 2.12 -10.49
N ALA A 436 7.62 1.61 -10.95
CA ALA A 436 7.85 1.31 -12.37
C ALA A 436 6.93 0.20 -12.91
N TYR A 437 6.49 -0.73 -12.06
CA TYR A 437 5.61 -1.83 -12.46
C TYR A 437 4.14 -1.42 -12.61
N LYS A 438 3.73 -0.25 -12.09
CA LYS A 438 2.41 0.34 -12.38
C LYS A 438 2.20 0.66 -13.86
N TYR A 439 3.28 0.79 -14.63
CA TYR A 439 3.27 1.00 -16.07
C TYR A 439 3.13 -0.31 -16.88
N ARG A 440 3.16 -1.48 -16.23
CA ARG A 440 3.07 -2.77 -16.93
C ARG A 440 1.65 -2.99 -17.45
N LEU A 441 1.54 -3.22 -18.76
CA LEU A 441 0.31 -3.69 -19.39
C LEU A 441 0.21 -5.21 -19.28
N ARG A 442 -1.03 -5.71 -19.15
CA ARG A 442 -1.34 -7.14 -19.14
C ARG A 442 -1.27 -7.73 -20.53
N GLU A 443 -0.74 -8.94 -20.66
CA GLU A 443 -0.77 -9.69 -21.92
C GLU A 443 -2.22 -10.01 -22.32
N ASN A 444 -2.54 -9.85 -23.60
CA ASN A 444 -3.88 -10.07 -24.13
C ASN A 444 -3.89 -11.09 -25.29
N ASN A 445 -3.38 -12.29 -25.02
CA ASN A 445 -3.13 -13.32 -26.04
C ASN A 445 -4.41 -13.83 -26.74
N ASN A 446 -5.59 -13.62 -26.14
CA ASN A 446 -6.88 -14.05 -26.68
C ASN A 446 -7.79 -12.89 -27.14
N ASN A 447 -7.25 -11.68 -27.31
CA ASN A 447 -8.03 -10.48 -27.65
C ASN A 447 -9.23 -10.24 -26.70
N ASN A 448 -9.04 -10.49 -25.41
CA ASN A 448 -10.02 -10.24 -24.37
C ASN A 448 -10.28 -8.73 -24.23
N LYS A 449 -11.54 -8.32 -24.41
CA LYS A 449 -11.95 -6.92 -24.36
C LYS A 449 -11.77 -6.27 -22.98
N SER A 450 -11.93 -7.02 -21.89
CA SER A 450 -11.73 -6.50 -20.53
C SER A 450 -10.28 -6.10 -20.30
N ILE A 451 -9.34 -6.95 -20.71
CA ILE A 451 -7.89 -6.69 -20.60
C ILE A 451 -7.51 -5.48 -21.45
N ALA A 452 -8.10 -5.33 -22.65
CA ALA A 452 -7.84 -4.18 -23.50
C ALA A 452 -8.28 -2.85 -22.84
N LEU A 453 -9.45 -2.83 -22.20
CA LEU A 453 -9.95 -1.64 -21.48
C LEU A 453 -9.08 -1.31 -20.26
N GLU A 454 -8.69 -2.31 -19.47
CA GLU A 454 -7.77 -2.12 -18.33
C GLU A 454 -6.41 -1.56 -18.77
N ASN A 455 -5.86 -2.07 -19.88
CA ASN A 455 -4.61 -1.58 -20.45
C ASN A 455 -4.73 -0.15 -20.95
N GLU A 456 -5.87 0.24 -21.54
CA GLU A 456 -6.13 1.62 -21.97
C GLU A 456 -6.17 2.58 -20.78
N GLU A 457 -6.85 2.19 -19.69
CA GLU A 457 -6.89 2.99 -18.46
C GLU A 457 -5.50 3.12 -17.83
N THR A 458 -4.75 2.01 -17.78
CA THR A 458 -3.37 1.98 -17.27
C THR A 458 -2.47 2.90 -18.11
N ALA A 459 -2.54 2.83 -19.43
CA ALA A 459 -1.73 3.66 -20.32
C ALA A 459 -2.05 5.16 -20.20
N LYS A 460 -3.30 5.54 -19.88
CA LYS A 460 -3.67 6.93 -19.59
C LYS A 460 -3.10 7.42 -18.26
N LYS A 461 -3.15 6.59 -17.21
CA LYS A 461 -2.64 6.95 -15.87
C LYS A 461 -1.11 6.88 -15.78
N PHE A 462 -0.50 5.93 -16.48
CA PHE A 462 0.91 5.58 -16.45
C PHE A 462 1.46 5.45 -17.88
N PRO A 463 1.67 6.57 -18.59
CA PRO A 463 2.14 6.54 -19.97
C PRO A 463 3.59 6.05 -20.08
N GLU A 464 3.89 5.30 -21.14
CA GLU A 464 5.22 4.73 -21.36
C GLU A 464 6.32 5.81 -21.48
N SER A 465 5.97 7.02 -21.94
CA SER A 465 6.87 8.18 -21.98
C SER A 465 7.46 8.52 -20.61
N ASP A 466 6.62 8.45 -19.58
CA ASP A 466 6.99 8.81 -18.22
C ASP A 466 7.87 7.70 -17.61
N LEU A 467 7.57 6.43 -17.91
CA LEU A 467 8.46 5.33 -17.53
C LEU A 467 9.86 5.50 -18.13
N LYS A 468 9.96 5.86 -19.41
CA LYS A 468 11.25 6.10 -20.08
C LYS A 468 12.01 7.26 -19.41
N LEU A 469 11.32 8.35 -19.08
CA LEU A 469 11.93 9.47 -18.37
C LEU A 469 12.38 9.08 -16.96
N LEU A 470 11.57 8.33 -16.20
CA LEU A 470 11.95 7.84 -14.88
C LEU A 470 13.21 6.96 -14.94
N ILE A 471 13.26 6.05 -15.92
CA ILE A 471 14.44 5.18 -16.15
C ILE A 471 15.67 6.02 -16.49
N GLN A 472 15.52 7.05 -17.32
CA GLN A 472 16.62 7.96 -17.63
C GLN A 472 17.14 8.69 -16.38
N LEU A 473 16.23 9.22 -15.54
CA LEU A 473 16.60 9.98 -14.34
C LEU A 473 17.14 9.12 -13.20
N CYS A 474 16.71 7.86 -13.12
CA CYS A 474 17.06 6.92 -12.05
C CYS A 474 17.87 5.71 -12.54
N ASN A 475 18.59 5.83 -13.67
CA ASN A 475 19.27 4.69 -14.31
C ASN A 475 20.19 3.95 -13.35
N ASP A 476 21.09 4.68 -12.69
CA ASP A 476 22.04 4.12 -11.71
C ASP A 476 21.33 3.48 -10.52
N LYS A 477 20.19 4.04 -10.08
CA LYS A 477 19.40 3.48 -8.97
C LYS A 477 18.70 2.19 -9.37
N PHE A 478 18.11 2.11 -10.57
CA PHE A 478 17.60 0.84 -11.10
C PHE A 478 18.71 -0.20 -11.18
N ALA A 479 19.88 0.17 -11.71
CA ALA A 479 21.01 -0.76 -11.81
C ALA A 479 21.47 -1.28 -10.44
N ALA A 480 21.65 -0.37 -9.48
CA ALA A 480 22.08 -0.73 -8.12
C ALA A 480 21.06 -1.62 -7.40
N TYR A 481 19.76 -1.34 -7.56
CA TYR A 481 18.69 -2.05 -6.86
C TYR A 481 18.24 -3.34 -7.55
N ALA A 482 18.71 -3.61 -8.78
CA ALA A 482 18.34 -4.80 -9.54
C ALA A 482 18.64 -6.11 -8.80
N ILE A 483 19.77 -6.14 -8.07
CA ILE A 483 20.24 -7.31 -7.31
C ILE A 483 19.96 -7.24 -5.81
N GLN A 484 19.39 -6.13 -5.33
CA GLN A 484 19.13 -5.91 -3.90
C GLN A 484 17.74 -6.42 -3.53
N THR A 485 17.60 -7.75 -3.49
CA THR A 485 16.39 -8.42 -2.97
C THR A 485 16.74 -9.83 -2.48
N PRO A 486 16.17 -10.28 -1.35
CA PRO A 486 16.34 -11.66 -0.89
C PRO A 486 15.46 -12.64 -1.68
N TYR A 487 14.54 -12.16 -2.53
CA TYR A 487 13.56 -12.99 -3.23
C TYR A 487 14.00 -13.26 -4.67
N VAL A 488 14.21 -14.53 -5.01
CA VAL A 488 14.65 -14.97 -6.34
C VAL A 488 13.69 -14.54 -7.46
N SER A 489 12.37 -14.62 -7.22
CA SER A 489 11.37 -14.20 -8.21
C SER A 489 11.45 -12.70 -8.52
N GLN A 490 11.69 -11.87 -7.50
CA GLN A 490 11.86 -10.43 -7.70
C GLN A 490 13.19 -10.12 -8.41
N LEU A 491 14.25 -10.86 -8.10
CA LEU A 491 15.55 -10.71 -8.77
C LEU A 491 15.42 -10.92 -10.28
N GLU A 492 14.76 -12.00 -10.69
CA GLU A 492 14.51 -12.29 -12.11
C GLU A 492 13.68 -11.20 -12.79
N ASP A 493 12.58 -10.77 -12.15
CA ASP A 493 11.72 -9.70 -12.69
C ASP A 493 12.46 -8.36 -12.87
N ARG A 494 13.32 -8.00 -11.90
CA ARG A 494 14.10 -6.75 -11.94
C ARG A 494 15.18 -6.81 -13.00
N ILE A 495 15.86 -7.93 -13.15
CA ILE A 495 16.86 -8.15 -14.21
C ILE A 495 16.15 -8.07 -15.57
N ASN A 496 15.02 -8.77 -15.75
CA ASN A 496 14.24 -8.74 -16.98
C ASN A 496 13.77 -7.32 -17.33
N PHE A 497 13.34 -6.55 -16.32
CA PHE A 497 13.02 -5.13 -16.50
C PHE A 497 14.24 -4.34 -17.00
N CYS A 498 15.41 -4.52 -16.37
CA CYS A 498 16.63 -3.84 -16.78
C CYS A 498 17.04 -4.21 -18.21
N VAL A 499 16.95 -5.49 -18.59
CA VAL A 499 17.24 -5.95 -19.96
C VAL A 499 16.30 -5.31 -20.98
N LYS A 500 14.98 -5.36 -20.71
CA LYS A 500 13.94 -4.80 -21.58
C LYS A 500 14.19 -3.31 -21.86
N TYR A 501 14.51 -2.55 -20.83
CA TYR A 501 14.72 -1.10 -20.95
C TYR A 501 16.18 -0.68 -21.19
N GLY A 502 17.12 -1.63 -21.31
CA GLY A 502 18.52 -1.34 -21.62
C GLY A 502 19.30 -0.69 -20.47
N ILE A 503 18.95 -1.00 -19.23
CA ILE A 503 19.68 -0.57 -18.03
C ILE A 503 20.83 -1.54 -17.81
N ALA A 504 22.06 -1.04 -17.80
CA ALA A 504 23.24 -1.86 -17.58
C ALA A 504 23.32 -2.28 -16.10
N VAL A 505 23.55 -3.57 -15.85
CA VAL A 505 23.83 -4.09 -14.50
C VAL A 505 25.15 -4.84 -14.57
N PRO A 506 26.29 -4.18 -14.26
CA PRO A 506 27.61 -4.76 -14.38
C PRO A 506 27.73 -6.12 -13.67
N GLY A 507 28.35 -7.10 -14.32
CA GLY A 507 28.50 -8.47 -13.81
C GLY A 507 27.25 -9.34 -13.88
N VAL A 508 26.07 -8.77 -14.19
CA VAL A 508 24.80 -9.52 -14.29
C VAL A 508 24.29 -9.53 -15.71
N ILE A 509 24.11 -8.35 -16.32
CA ILE A 509 23.68 -8.20 -17.70
C ILE A 509 24.92 -7.97 -18.57
N PRO A 510 25.26 -8.92 -19.46
CA PRO A 510 26.47 -8.82 -20.26
C PRO A 510 26.33 -7.75 -21.35
N THR A 511 27.43 -7.07 -21.63
CA THR A 511 27.63 -6.35 -22.89
C THR A 511 27.65 -7.34 -24.07
N MET A 512 27.50 -6.84 -25.31
CA MET A 512 27.59 -7.72 -26.49
C MET A 512 28.95 -8.41 -26.59
N ALA A 513 30.04 -7.73 -26.23
CA ALA A 513 31.40 -8.30 -26.25
C ALA A 513 31.58 -9.40 -25.19
N GLU A 514 31.10 -9.17 -23.97
CA GLU A 514 31.12 -10.19 -22.91
C GLU A 514 30.24 -11.40 -23.27
N ALA A 515 29.05 -11.15 -23.81
CA ALA A 515 28.16 -12.21 -24.27
C ALA A 515 28.82 -13.04 -25.37
N GLU A 516 29.50 -12.41 -26.32
CA GLU A 516 30.24 -13.12 -27.37
C GLU A 516 31.32 -14.03 -26.80
N LEU A 517 32.09 -13.53 -25.82
CA LEU A 517 33.15 -14.29 -25.17
C LEU A 517 32.59 -15.51 -24.42
N VAL A 518 31.49 -15.33 -23.67
CA VAL A 518 30.80 -16.43 -22.97
C VAL A 518 30.28 -17.48 -23.96
N LEU A 519 29.60 -17.05 -25.04
CA LEU A 519 29.03 -17.97 -26.04
C LEU A 519 30.10 -18.79 -26.80
N LYS A 520 31.30 -18.23 -26.99
CA LYS A 520 32.44 -18.94 -27.57
C LYS A 520 33.12 -19.91 -26.60
N GLY A 521 32.98 -19.71 -25.30
CA GLY A 521 33.58 -20.55 -24.27
C GLY A 521 32.99 -21.97 -24.18
N ASN A 522 33.31 -22.66 -23.08
CA ASN A 522 32.88 -24.04 -22.82
C ASN A 522 31.97 -24.19 -21.58
N ASP A 523 31.75 -23.12 -20.81
CA ASP A 523 30.83 -23.15 -19.66
C ASP A 523 29.39 -23.09 -20.16
N LEU A 524 28.75 -24.25 -20.25
CA LEU A 524 27.37 -24.38 -20.73
C LEU A 524 26.36 -23.71 -19.80
N LYS A 525 26.61 -23.67 -18.48
CA LYS A 525 25.68 -23.03 -17.54
C LYS A 525 25.68 -21.52 -17.75
N GLU A 526 26.87 -20.94 -17.89
CA GLU A 526 27.01 -19.51 -18.14
C GLU A 526 26.50 -19.12 -19.54
N GLN A 527 26.67 -19.99 -20.54
CA GLN A 527 26.06 -19.83 -21.87
C GLN A 527 24.54 -19.81 -21.81
N GLU A 528 23.93 -20.75 -21.07
CA GLU A 528 22.48 -20.78 -20.92
C GLU A 528 21.96 -19.52 -20.22
N ARG A 529 22.66 -19.06 -19.19
CA ARG A 529 22.33 -17.82 -18.48
C ARG A 529 22.37 -16.61 -19.42
N VAL A 530 23.47 -16.43 -20.15
CA VAL A 530 23.63 -15.30 -21.08
C VAL A 530 22.61 -15.34 -22.20
N ILE A 531 22.36 -16.50 -22.81
CA ILE A 531 21.45 -16.58 -23.95
C ILE A 531 19.99 -16.31 -23.56
N LYS A 532 19.57 -16.70 -22.35
CA LYS A 532 18.25 -16.32 -21.80
C LYS A 532 18.09 -14.81 -21.68
N LEU A 533 19.16 -14.09 -21.28
CA LEU A 533 19.15 -12.62 -21.27
C LEU A 533 19.09 -12.04 -22.69
N LEU A 534 19.83 -12.61 -23.65
CA LEU A 534 19.79 -12.16 -25.05
C LEU A 534 18.39 -12.30 -25.67
N VAL A 535 17.62 -13.33 -25.31
CA VAL A 535 16.23 -13.47 -25.75
C VAL A 535 15.40 -12.24 -25.34
N GLN A 536 15.54 -11.79 -24.09
CA GLN A 536 14.84 -10.63 -23.55
C GLN A 536 15.30 -9.28 -24.16
N MET A 537 16.46 -9.26 -24.82
CA MET A 537 17.00 -8.08 -25.49
C MET A 537 16.37 -7.80 -26.86
N GLY A 538 15.50 -8.68 -27.37
CA GLY A 538 14.81 -8.50 -28.65
C GLY A 538 15.79 -8.52 -29.83
N THR A 539 15.88 -7.41 -30.58
CA THR A 539 16.72 -7.31 -31.79
C THR A 539 18.17 -6.89 -31.51
N LYS A 540 18.48 -6.39 -30.30
CA LYS A 540 19.83 -5.90 -29.94
C LYS A 540 20.95 -6.91 -30.17
N PRO A 541 20.76 -8.24 -29.96
CA PRO A 541 21.81 -9.24 -30.19
C PRO A 541 22.16 -9.51 -31.67
N LYS A 542 21.68 -8.72 -32.64
CA LYS A 542 22.02 -8.88 -34.06
C LYS A 542 23.53 -9.02 -34.33
N PRO A 543 24.45 -8.27 -33.66
CA PRO A 543 25.88 -8.45 -33.86
C PRO A 543 26.40 -9.86 -33.51
N LEU A 544 25.68 -10.64 -32.70
CA LEU A 544 26.06 -11.98 -32.27
C LEU A 544 25.56 -13.09 -33.20
N GLU A 545 24.91 -12.74 -34.31
CA GLU A 545 24.28 -13.71 -35.22
C GLU A 545 25.21 -14.86 -35.63
N ASN A 546 26.44 -14.55 -36.05
CA ASN A 546 27.41 -15.58 -36.44
C ASN A 546 27.81 -16.49 -35.27
N THR A 547 28.02 -15.91 -34.09
CA THR A 547 28.38 -16.65 -32.87
C THR A 547 27.24 -17.58 -32.43
N LEU A 548 25.98 -17.12 -32.52
CA LEU A 548 24.80 -17.93 -32.24
C LEU A 548 24.67 -19.11 -33.20
N ILE A 549 24.96 -18.91 -34.49
CA ILE A 549 24.91 -19.97 -35.50
C ILE A 549 25.97 -21.05 -35.23
N GLN A 550 27.15 -20.68 -34.75
CA GLN A 550 28.20 -21.64 -34.38
C GLN A 550 27.79 -22.57 -33.23
N LEU A 551 26.85 -22.17 -32.37
CA LEU A 551 26.34 -23.04 -31.30
C LEU A 551 25.60 -24.28 -31.84
N PHE A 552 25.06 -24.21 -33.06
CA PHE A 552 24.41 -25.34 -33.71
C PHE A 552 25.39 -26.45 -34.14
N ASP A 553 26.68 -26.13 -34.24
CA ASP A 553 27.72 -27.10 -34.54
C ASP A 553 28.25 -27.80 -33.27
N LYS A 554 28.03 -27.22 -32.08
CA LYS A 554 28.46 -27.81 -30.80
C LYS A 554 27.75 -29.13 -30.50
N ARG A 555 28.46 -30.03 -29.83
CA ARG A 555 27.96 -31.34 -29.35
C ARG A 555 28.47 -31.55 -27.91
N SER A 556 27.63 -32.12 -27.05
CA SER A 556 27.99 -32.49 -25.68
C SER A 556 27.32 -33.81 -25.33
N LEU A 557 28.11 -34.74 -24.77
CA LEU A 557 27.63 -36.04 -24.31
C LEU A 557 27.25 -36.01 -22.82
N GLU A 558 27.96 -35.21 -22.03
CA GLU A 558 27.76 -35.10 -20.58
C GLU A 558 26.56 -34.22 -20.22
N ASP A 559 26.40 -33.09 -20.92
CA ASP A 559 25.38 -32.07 -20.64
C ASP A 559 24.45 -31.85 -21.85
N LYS A 560 23.97 -32.95 -22.42
CA LYS A 560 23.15 -32.93 -23.65
C LYS A 560 21.90 -32.05 -23.54
N GLU A 561 21.13 -32.18 -22.45
CA GLU A 561 19.90 -31.40 -22.25
C GLU A 561 20.16 -29.89 -22.10
N LEU A 562 21.25 -29.52 -21.42
CA LEU A 562 21.64 -28.12 -21.26
C LEU A 562 22.07 -27.52 -22.61
N LEU A 563 22.85 -28.26 -23.41
CA LEU A 563 23.21 -27.83 -24.76
C LEU A 563 21.98 -27.69 -25.68
N ILE A 564 21.02 -28.61 -25.58
CA ILE A 564 19.74 -28.51 -26.29
C ILE A 564 19.00 -27.22 -25.88
N SER A 565 18.95 -26.92 -24.59
CA SER A 565 18.34 -25.68 -24.07
C SER A 565 19.02 -24.44 -24.69
N ILE A 566 20.35 -24.39 -24.69
CA ILE A 566 21.13 -23.29 -25.28
C ILE A 566 20.83 -23.14 -26.77
N GLN A 567 20.85 -24.24 -27.53
CA GLN A 567 20.55 -24.21 -28.98
C GLN A 567 19.10 -23.77 -29.24
N ALA A 568 18.16 -24.17 -28.38
CA ALA A 568 16.77 -23.75 -28.50
C ALA A 568 16.61 -22.24 -28.27
N TYR A 569 17.27 -21.68 -27.26
CA TYR A 569 17.28 -20.22 -27.06
C TYR A 569 18.05 -19.48 -28.17
N ALA A 570 19.12 -20.06 -28.72
CA ALA A 570 19.82 -19.49 -29.88
C ALA A 570 18.88 -19.36 -31.10
N MET A 571 18.03 -20.36 -31.33
CA MET A 571 17.00 -20.27 -32.39
C MET A 571 16.04 -19.10 -32.15
N GLU A 572 15.59 -18.92 -30.91
CA GLU A 572 14.69 -17.82 -30.55
C GLU A 572 15.35 -16.44 -30.73
N VAL A 573 16.60 -16.27 -30.31
CA VAL A 573 17.36 -15.02 -30.55
C VAL A 573 17.48 -14.76 -32.05
N LEU A 574 17.85 -15.78 -32.84
CA LEU A 574 17.96 -15.68 -34.29
C LEU A 574 16.63 -15.37 -34.98
N GLY A 575 15.51 -15.86 -34.42
CA GLY A 575 14.16 -15.50 -34.80
C GLY A 575 13.83 -14.03 -34.52
N ASN A 576 14.13 -13.56 -33.30
CA ASN A 576 13.90 -12.18 -32.88
C ASN A 576 14.68 -11.18 -33.76
N VAL A 577 15.93 -11.49 -34.13
CA VAL A 577 16.76 -10.64 -35.02
C VAL A 577 16.49 -10.86 -36.52
N ARG A 578 15.50 -11.71 -36.86
CA ARG A 578 15.11 -12.08 -38.23
C ARG A 578 16.31 -12.45 -39.10
N THR A 579 17.03 -13.51 -38.71
CA THR A 579 18.18 -14.00 -39.48
C THR A 579 17.82 -14.31 -40.93
N THR A 580 18.71 -13.96 -41.85
CA THR A 580 18.62 -14.36 -43.27
C THR A 580 19.60 -15.49 -43.59
N ASN A 581 20.28 -16.04 -42.59
CA ASN A 581 21.30 -17.05 -42.79
C ASN A 581 20.65 -18.42 -43.06
N THR A 582 20.84 -18.95 -44.26
CA THR A 582 20.24 -20.21 -44.69
C THR A 582 20.68 -21.40 -43.84
N LYS A 583 21.91 -21.42 -43.31
CA LYS A 583 22.39 -22.49 -42.40
C LYS A 583 21.56 -22.49 -41.11
N ALA A 584 21.32 -21.32 -40.54
CA ALA A 584 20.51 -21.16 -39.33
C ALA A 584 19.07 -21.63 -39.55
N ILE A 585 18.46 -21.20 -40.65
CA ILE A 585 17.07 -21.55 -40.99
C ILE A 585 16.96 -23.05 -41.26
N ASN A 586 17.88 -23.65 -42.02
CA ASN A 586 17.89 -25.09 -42.26
C ASN A 586 18.05 -25.89 -40.97
N TYR A 587 18.86 -25.41 -40.02
CA TYR A 587 18.95 -26.01 -38.70
C TYR A 587 17.59 -25.97 -37.98
N MET A 588 16.91 -24.83 -37.93
CA MET A 588 15.57 -24.72 -37.32
C MET A 588 14.56 -25.65 -38.01
N VAL A 589 14.55 -25.69 -39.34
CA VAL A 589 13.67 -26.58 -40.12
C VAL A 589 13.91 -28.04 -39.75
N SER A 590 15.16 -28.46 -39.57
CA SER A 590 15.49 -29.83 -39.12
C SER A 590 14.96 -30.16 -37.72
N LYS A 591 14.67 -29.14 -36.89
CA LYS A 591 14.19 -29.28 -35.52
C LYS A 591 12.67 -29.18 -35.36
N VAL A 592 11.94 -28.85 -36.43
CA VAL A 592 10.46 -28.73 -36.42
C VAL A 592 9.77 -30.01 -35.93
N MET A 593 10.38 -31.19 -36.14
CA MET A 593 9.87 -32.48 -35.66
C MET A 593 10.71 -33.09 -34.52
N SER A 594 11.52 -32.30 -33.82
CA SER A 594 12.27 -32.80 -32.66
C SER A 594 11.31 -33.38 -31.61
N TYR A 595 11.70 -34.52 -31.02
CA TYR A 595 11.00 -35.09 -29.87
C TYR A 595 11.14 -34.20 -28.62
N ASN A 596 12.17 -33.35 -28.57
CA ASN A 596 12.27 -32.34 -27.53
C ASN A 596 11.35 -31.15 -27.87
N TYR A 597 10.28 -31.01 -27.10
CA TYR A 597 9.25 -29.99 -27.33
C TYR A 597 9.81 -28.57 -27.35
N LYS A 598 10.82 -28.26 -26.52
CA LYS A 598 11.45 -26.92 -26.48
C LYS A 598 12.14 -26.58 -27.80
N GLU A 599 12.85 -27.55 -28.39
CA GLU A 599 13.48 -27.35 -29.71
C GLU A 599 12.42 -27.16 -30.80
N SER A 600 11.42 -28.04 -30.82
CA SER A 600 10.34 -28.00 -31.82
C SER A 600 9.57 -26.68 -31.76
N ASP A 601 9.20 -26.23 -30.56
CA ASP A 601 8.39 -25.02 -30.39
C ASP A 601 9.18 -23.76 -30.72
N LYS A 602 10.41 -23.63 -30.19
CA LYS A 602 11.26 -22.46 -30.47
C LYS A 602 11.68 -22.40 -31.93
N ALA A 603 11.91 -23.54 -32.60
CA ALA A 603 12.18 -23.58 -34.03
C ALA A 603 10.99 -23.05 -34.84
N GLN A 604 9.78 -23.53 -34.56
CA GLN A 604 8.55 -23.10 -35.24
C GLN A 604 8.27 -21.61 -35.02
N GLU A 605 8.44 -21.12 -33.79
CA GLU A 605 8.26 -19.72 -33.45
C GLU A 605 9.31 -18.84 -34.16
N ALA A 606 10.58 -19.23 -34.13
CA ALA A 606 11.66 -18.51 -34.79
C ALA A 606 11.44 -18.43 -36.31
N ILE A 607 11.10 -19.54 -36.97
CA ILE A 607 10.76 -19.59 -38.39
C ILE A 607 9.58 -18.64 -38.71
N SER A 608 8.54 -18.64 -37.86
CA SER A 608 7.40 -17.75 -38.04
C SER A 608 7.79 -16.28 -37.92
N LYS A 609 8.68 -15.93 -36.97
CA LYS A 609 9.21 -14.57 -36.77
C LYS A 609 10.13 -14.10 -37.90
N ILE A 610 10.89 -15.01 -38.52
CA ILE A 610 11.83 -14.71 -39.63
C ILE A 610 11.08 -14.27 -40.89
N GLY A 611 9.91 -14.86 -41.17
CA GLY A 611 9.09 -14.50 -42.33
C GLY A 611 9.73 -14.92 -43.66
N LYS A 612 9.71 -14.02 -44.66
CA LYS A 612 10.17 -14.25 -46.04
C LYS A 612 11.44 -15.09 -46.22
N ALA A 613 12.48 -14.84 -45.42
CA ALA A 613 13.75 -15.55 -45.57
C ALA A 613 13.65 -17.07 -45.29
N ALA A 614 12.61 -17.50 -44.56
CA ALA A 614 12.38 -18.91 -44.28
C ALA A 614 11.60 -19.67 -45.37
N VAL A 615 10.98 -18.95 -46.32
CA VAL A 615 10.08 -19.54 -47.32
C VAL A 615 10.80 -20.56 -48.21
N ASP A 616 11.94 -20.20 -48.80
CA ASP A 616 12.67 -21.09 -49.71
C ASP A 616 13.21 -22.36 -49.00
N PRO A 617 13.80 -22.26 -47.80
CA PRO A 617 14.12 -23.43 -46.97
C PRO A 617 12.91 -24.33 -46.67
N LEU A 618 11.76 -23.74 -46.33
CA LEU A 618 10.52 -24.50 -46.06
C LEU A 618 9.99 -25.21 -47.30
N ILE A 619 9.97 -24.54 -48.46
CA ILE A 619 9.60 -25.14 -49.75
C ILE A 619 10.55 -26.30 -50.09
N THR A 620 11.85 -26.11 -49.88
CA THR A 620 12.87 -27.13 -50.15
C THR A 620 12.67 -28.36 -49.28
N ALA A 621 12.45 -28.17 -47.97
CA ALA A 621 12.17 -29.26 -47.05
C ALA A 621 10.85 -29.97 -47.40
N LEU A 622 9.80 -29.22 -47.76
CA LEU A 622 8.50 -29.78 -48.13
C LEU A 622 8.60 -30.64 -49.40
N LYS A 623 9.36 -30.20 -50.41
CA LYS A 623 9.63 -30.98 -51.64
C LYS A 623 10.36 -32.29 -51.38
N ALA A 624 11.16 -32.37 -50.32
CA ALA A 624 11.90 -33.57 -49.94
C ALA A 624 11.02 -34.62 -49.20
N THR A 625 9.81 -34.26 -48.79
CA THR A 625 8.92 -35.16 -48.03
C THR A 625 8.18 -36.17 -48.92
N THR A 626 7.87 -37.33 -48.35
CA THR A 626 7.04 -38.40 -48.95
C THR A 626 5.68 -38.52 -48.25
N ILE A 627 4.79 -39.36 -48.77
CA ILE A 627 3.47 -39.61 -48.18
C ILE A 627 3.55 -40.17 -46.74
N HIS A 628 4.69 -40.74 -46.36
CA HIS A 628 4.92 -41.27 -45.02
C HIS A 628 5.29 -40.18 -44.00
N ASP A 629 5.65 -38.98 -44.46
CA ASP A 629 6.09 -37.85 -43.61
C ASP A 629 4.92 -36.94 -43.20
N GLY A 630 3.76 -37.52 -42.90
CA GLY A 630 2.51 -36.77 -42.71
C GLY A 630 2.59 -35.66 -41.67
N GLY A 631 3.20 -35.94 -40.51
CA GLY A 631 3.38 -34.95 -39.45
C GLY A 631 4.32 -33.79 -39.84
N LEU A 632 5.43 -34.10 -40.53
CA LEU A 632 6.36 -33.07 -41.01
C LEU A 632 5.71 -32.21 -42.10
N ARG A 633 5.02 -32.84 -43.07
CA ARG A 633 4.25 -32.14 -44.11
C ARG A 633 3.26 -31.17 -43.49
N TYR A 634 2.47 -31.64 -42.52
CA TYR A 634 1.51 -30.79 -41.82
C TYR A 634 2.19 -29.54 -41.22
N LYS A 635 3.26 -29.71 -40.42
CA LYS A 635 3.94 -28.57 -39.79
C LYS A 635 4.56 -27.60 -40.79
N LEU A 636 5.20 -28.10 -41.86
CA LEU A 636 5.80 -27.25 -42.90
C LEU A 636 4.74 -26.43 -43.64
N VAL A 637 3.58 -27.03 -43.94
CA VAL A 637 2.44 -26.33 -44.56
C VAL A 637 1.90 -25.24 -43.65
N VAL A 638 1.71 -25.54 -42.35
CA VAL A 638 1.25 -24.55 -41.36
C VAL A 638 2.22 -23.36 -41.25
N LEU A 639 3.53 -23.62 -41.23
CA LEU A 639 4.55 -22.56 -41.18
C LEU A 639 4.52 -21.67 -42.44
N LEU A 640 4.40 -22.27 -43.63
CA LEU A 640 4.23 -21.54 -44.89
C LEU A 640 2.96 -20.67 -44.86
N GLY A 641 1.85 -21.21 -44.35
CA GLY A 641 0.61 -20.44 -44.15
C GLY A 641 0.78 -19.25 -43.20
N LYS A 642 1.51 -19.42 -42.09
CA LYS A 642 1.81 -18.35 -41.12
C LYS A 642 2.66 -17.22 -41.73
N ASN A 643 3.46 -17.48 -42.76
CA ASN A 643 4.20 -16.45 -43.48
C ASN A 643 3.33 -15.67 -44.50
N GLY A 644 2.07 -16.09 -44.71
CA GLY A 644 1.09 -15.38 -45.53
C GLY A 644 1.59 -15.08 -46.94
N LYS A 645 1.32 -13.87 -47.45
CA LYS A 645 1.69 -13.41 -48.80
C LYS A 645 3.16 -13.63 -49.17
N GLU A 646 4.07 -13.57 -48.20
CA GLU A 646 5.49 -13.77 -48.44
C GLU A 646 5.79 -15.20 -48.92
N ALA A 647 4.94 -16.18 -48.59
CA ALA A 647 5.06 -17.58 -48.98
C ALA A 647 4.33 -17.95 -50.29
N ARG A 648 3.92 -16.97 -51.12
CA ARG A 648 3.19 -17.22 -52.38
C ARG A 648 3.93 -18.18 -53.33
N ALA A 649 5.26 -18.19 -53.30
CA ALA A 649 6.09 -19.11 -54.08
C ALA A 649 5.86 -20.60 -53.74
N ALA A 650 5.24 -20.91 -52.59
CA ALA A 650 4.91 -22.27 -52.17
C ALA A 650 3.64 -22.83 -52.85
N GLU A 651 2.83 -22.01 -53.50
CA GLU A 651 1.55 -22.42 -54.10
C GLU A 651 1.68 -23.68 -55.01
N PRO A 652 2.67 -23.78 -55.92
CA PRO A 652 2.80 -24.95 -56.78
C PRO A 652 3.07 -26.25 -56.00
N VAL A 653 3.90 -26.21 -54.96
CA VAL A 653 4.20 -27.41 -54.16
C VAL A 653 3.03 -27.79 -53.26
N LEU A 654 2.28 -26.82 -52.73
CA LEU A 654 1.08 -27.06 -51.94
C LEU A 654 0.00 -27.75 -52.77
N LEU A 655 -0.29 -27.25 -53.98
CA LEU A 655 -1.28 -27.86 -54.89
C LEU A 655 -0.88 -29.27 -55.33
N LYS A 656 0.42 -29.51 -55.53
CA LYS A 656 0.94 -30.86 -55.81
C LYS A 656 0.64 -31.81 -54.66
N ILE A 657 1.01 -31.43 -53.43
CA ILE A 657 0.83 -32.27 -52.24
C ILE A 657 -0.66 -32.47 -51.93
N GLN A 658 -1.50 -31.47 -52.19
CA GLN A 658 -2.96 -31.57 -52.00
C GLN A 658 -3.55 -32.72 -52.84
N LYS A 659 -3.09 -32.88 -54.09
CA LYS A 659 -3.54 -33.96 -55.00
C LYS A 659 -3.01 -35.33 -54.60
N GLU A 660 -1.81 -35.39 -54.04
CA GLU A 660 -1.13 -36.63 -53.65
C GLU A 660 -1.54 -37.15 -52.26
N SER A 661 -2.02 -36.26 -51.38
CA SER A 661 -2.32 -36.58 -49.98
C SER A 661 -3.75 -37.10 -49.81
N THR A 662 -3.91 -38.24 -49.15
CA THR A 662 -5.20 -38.75 -48.65
C THR A 662 -5.48 -38.35 -47.19
N ASN A 663 -4.52 -37.70 -46.52
CA ASN A 663 -4.65 -37.25 -45.14
C ASN A 663 -5.45 -35.92 -45.08
N LYS A 664 -6.60 -35.96 -44.38
CA LYS A 664 -7.53 -34.83 -44.25
C LYS A 664 -6.94 -33.63 -43.51
N ASP A 665 -6.13 -33.86 -42.47
CA ASP A 665 -5.52 -32.77 -41.69
C ASP A 665 -4.53 -31.97 -42.56
N ILE A 666 -3.78 -32.67 -43.41
CA ILE A 666 -2.87 -32.03 -44.37
C ILE A 666 -3.65 -31.26 -45.43
N GLN A 667 -4.73 -31.83 -45.97
CA GLN A 667 -5.58 -31.13 -46.95
C GLN A 667 -6.16 -29.84 -46.37
N TYR A 668 -6.70 -29.90 -45.14
CA TYR A 668 -7.23 -28.72 -44.44
C TYR A 668 -6.15 -27.67 -44.18
N ALA A 669 -4.96 -28.09 -43.73
CA ALA A 669 -3.84 -27.18 -43.54
C ALA A 669 -3.40 -26.52 -44.86
N ILE A 670 -3.41 -27.25 -45.98
CA ILE A 670 -3.09 -26.71 -47.31
C ILE A 670 -4.13 -25.67 -47.73
N GLU A 671 -5.43 -25.94 -47.53
CA GLU A 671 -6.49 -24.98 -47.85
C GLU A 671 -6.32 -23.68 -47.06
N ALA A 672 -6.10 -23.78 -45.74
CA ALA A 672 -5.84 -22.62 -44.89
C ALA A 672 -4.57 -21.86 -45.32
N ALA A 673 -3.49 -22.58 -45.64
CA ALA A 673 -2.26 -21.97 -46.14
C ALA A 673 -2.47 -21.27 -47.50
N LEU A 674 -3.15 -21.91 -48.45
CA LEU A 674 -3.48 -21.32 -49.75
C LEU A 674 -4.32 -20.05 -49.59
N GLN A 675 -5.27 -20.03 -48.67
CA GLN A 675 -6.04 -18.83 -48.35
C GLN A 675 -5.13 -17.71 -47.83
N ALA A 676 -4.24 -18.02 -46.88
CA ALA A 676 -3.33 -17.05 -46.28
C ALA A 676 -2.27 -16.50 -47.24
N ILE A 677 -1.78 -17.30 -48.21
CA ILE A 677 -0.78 -16.83 -49.18
C ILE A 677 -1.38 -16.09 -50.39
N ARG A 678 -2.68 -16.29 -50.67
CA ARG A 678 -3.42 -15.64 -51.77
C ARG A 678 -4.09 -14.35 -51.36
N GLY A 679 -4.70 -14.33 -50.16
CA GLY A 679 -5.35 -13.16 -49.58
C GLY A 679 -4.33 -12.12 -49.17
#